data_AF-A0A956I2U9-F1
#
_entry.id   AF-A0A956I2U9-F1
#
_cell.length_a   1.000
_cell.length_b   1.000
_cell.length_c   1.000
_cell.angle_alpha   90.00
_cell.angle_beta   90.00
_cell.angle_gamma   90.00
#
_symmetry.space_group_name_H-M   'P 1'
#
loop_
_entity.id
_entity.type
_entity.pdbx_description
1 polymer ?
#
loop_
_entity_poly.entity_id
_entity_poly.type
_entity_poly.pdbx_seq_one_letter_code
_entity_poly.pdbx_strand_id
1 'polypeptide(L)'
;EALARAVERSGGTLRIATLGATGYGADLVAAALGADVALVETLAHAIAARAVVPDVDAVVDVGGTDVKVLRVERGEVRRFALSTQCSAGHGAFLAHAARASGVPIEAYAAHALDAARVPRFPVGCAVFMDTDRVTLLRAGFDAGEILAGLAAALPRNVWEYVVGEPPARWGRRFLLTGGAHRNLAVAAAHADYLREQVAGAEVSVHPHPELGGAIGVALAAMGATHGPTGFRGLDAARAVRVRAETSEATRCRRCDVGCARSLVSVHGGDATPRELVLGNACERGAARDDAVTGRRGAGHAPNGLAYEVARLFRRPPESASARANAPRIGIPRAMGLYRSAPLLLHYLAAAGVPPDRLVLSPPTSAASFHDGAAGGVHDPCFPSKLFLSHVRWLVRQPIDVLFLPALTHARIAVRGTADTASCPIVAACGHTALAALRRDGDELRRRGIRALAPELTLTDPGRLERQLLDAFGDLLGIDERTNRRALEVGLAAQRRFHADCARFGGRVLREARRRGSAVAVILARPYHGDPGVEHGVSTELAARSIPVLSITTLPADEGGLLDLSGILPEATNSGAAEKTWAARAIRRDPRLLAVHLSSFRCGQDAAVASTLAALLEDLDRPSLAMEDLDEDRPGVSFGVRLETFAHAVRRYEAGGAAREEVVA
;
A
#
# COMPACT_ATOMS: atom_id res chain seq x y z
N GLU A 1 -8.18 -10.31 -34.75
CA GLU A 1 -8.17 -10.15 -36.22
C GLU A 1 -7.14 -10.99 -36.97
N ALA A 2 -5.85 -10.95 -36.61
CA ALA A 2 -4.83 -11.74 -37.31
C ALA A 2 -5.16 -13.24 -37.34
N LEU A 3 -5.68 -13.77 -36.22
CA LEU A 3 -6.19 -15.14 -36.11
C LEU A 3 -7.38 -15.41 -37.04
N ALA A 4 -8.40 -14.54 -37.06
CA ALA A 4 -9.56 -14.68 -37.93
C ALA A 4 -9.16 -14.74 -39.41
N ARG A 5 -8.30 -13.79 -39.83
CA ARG A 5 -7.76 -13.78 -41.20
C ARG A 5 -6.93 -15.03 -41.53
N ALA A 6 -6.18 -15.56 -40.56
CA ALA A 6 -5.41 -16.79 -40.77
C ALA A 6 -6.32 -18.02 -40.95
N VAL A 7 -7.36 -18.14 -40.13
CA VAL A 7 -8.35 -19.23 -40.18
C VAL A 7 -9.18 -19.16 -41.46
N GLU A 8 -9.62 -17.97 -41.86
CA GLU A 8 -10.34 -17.73 -43.12
C GLU A 8 -9.48 -18.10 -44.33
N ARG A 9 -8.20 -17.72 -44.35
CA ARG A 9 -7.25 -18.10 -45.42
C ARG A 9 -7.01 -19.60 -45.52
N SER A 10 -7.12 -20.33 -44.42
CA SER A 10 -7.07 -21.80 -44.43
C SER A 10 -8.40 -22.47 -44.80
N GLY A 11 -9.43 -21.71 -45.19
CA GLY A 11 -10.76 -22.23 -45.49
C GLY A 11 -11.56 -22.69 -44.27
N GLY A 12 -11.12 -22.32 -43.06
CA GLY A 12 -11.77 -22.66 -41.81
C GLY A 12 -12.76 -21.59 -41.34
N THR A 13 -13.69 -21.99 -40.48
CA THR A 13 -14.59 -21.08 -39.77
C THR A 13 -14.14 -20.90 -38.32
N LEU A 14 -13.89 -19.65 -37.90
CA LEU A 14 -13.53 -19.34 -36.52
C LEU A 14 -14.78 -19.20 -35.65
N ARG A 15 -14.92 -20.08 -34.65
CA ARG A 15 -15.96 -19.96 -33.60
C ARG A 15 -15.29 -19.66 -32.25
N ILE A 16 -15.65 -18.54 -31.65
CA ILE A 16 -15.19 -18.18 -30.30
C ILE A 16 -16.15 -18.83 -29.31
N ALA A 17 -15.65 -19.80 -28.54
CA ALA A 17 -16.45 -20.53 -27.55
C ALA A 17 -16.61 -19.76 -26.23
N THR A 18 -15.61 -18.95 -25.88
CA THR A 18 -15.58 -18.11 -24.68
C THR A 18 -14.58 -16.97 -24.87
N LEU A 19 -14.75 -15.87 -24.13
CA LEU A 19 -13.83 -14.75 -24.07
C LEU A 19 -13.45 -14.45 -22.62
N GLY A 20 -12.14 -14.39 -22.36
CA GLY A 20 -11.57 -13.90 -21.11
C GLY A 20 -10.84 -12.56 -21.30
N ALA A 21 -10.87 -11.68 -20.30
CA ALA A 21 -10.17 -10.40 -20.30
C ALA A 21 -9.28 -10.26 -19.05
N THR A 22 -8.05 -9.75 -19.23
CA THR A 22 -7.06 -9.56 -18.16
C THR A 22 -6.27 -8.26 -18.35
N GLY A 23 -5.42 -7.92 -17.36
CA GLY A 23 -4.67 -6.67 -17.29
C GLY A 23 -5.47 -5.49 -16.71
N TYR A 24 -4.86 -4.31 -16.67
CA TYR A 24 -5.43 -3.12 -16.01
C TYR A 24 -6.76 -2.64 -16.59
N GLY A 25 -7.05 -2.94 -17.86
CA GLY A 25 -8.31 -2.59 -18.54
C GLY A 25 -9.32 -3.73 -18.61
N ALA A 26 -9.11 -4.84 -17.89
CA ALA A 26 -9.91 -6.06 -18.03
C ALA A 26 -11.41 -5.81 -17.92
N ASP A 27 -11.86 -5.12 -16.86
CA ASP A 27 -13.29 -4.85 -16.63
C ASP A 27 -13.92 -4.01 -17.73
N LEU A 28 -13.16 -3.04 -18.25
CA LEU A 28 -13.59 -2.15 -19.32
C LEU A 28 -13.78 -2.93 -20.63
N VAL A 29 -12.79 -3.76 -20.97
CA VAL A 29 -12.83 -4.62 -22.15
C VAL A 29 -13.90 -5.70 -22.01
N ALA A 30 -14.05 -6.29 -20.83
CA ALA A 30 -15.06 -7.29 -20.53
C ALA A 30 -16.47 -6.74 -20.72
N ALA A 31 -16.75 -5.54 -20.19
CA ALA A 31 -18.04 -4.89 -20.37
C ALA A 31 -18.34 -4.51 -21.84
N ALA A 32 -17.31 -4.07 -22.58
CA ALA A 32 -17.44 -3.66 -23.97
C ALA A 32 -17.65 -4.85 -24.93
N LEU A 33 -16.99 -5.98 -24.67
CA LEU A 33 -17.02 -7.15 -25.55
C LEU A 33 -17.97 -8.25 -25.09
N GLY A 34 -18.49 -8.15 -23.86
CA GLY A 34 -19.23 -9.24 -23.22
C GLY A 34 -18.32 -10.41 -22.86
N ALA A 35 -17.13 -10.16 -22.29
CA ALA A 35 -16.27 -11.26 -21.86
C ALA A 35 -16.95 -12.07 -20.75
N ASP A 36 -16.83 -13.40 -20.81
CA ASP A 36 -17.40 -14.32 -19.83
C ASP A 36 -16.67 -14.23 -18.49
N VAL A 37 -15.37 -13.95 -18.54
CA VAL A 37 -14.51 -13.82 -17.36
C VAL A 37 -13.63 -12.57 -17.49
N ALA A 38 -13.63 -11.74 -16.46
CA ALA A 38 -12.61 -10.73 -16.23
C ALA A 38 -11.76 -11.19 -15.04
N LEU A 39 -10.46 -11.35 -15.24
CA LEU A 39 -9.54 -11.88 -14.23
C LEU A 39 -8.32 -10.96 -14.12
N VAL A 40 -7.88 -10.70 -12.89
CA VAL A 40 -6.63 -9.97 -12.68
C VAL A 40 -5.44 -10.73 -13.27
N GLU A 41 -4.48 -9.98 -13.80
CA GLU A 41 -3.34 -10.53 -14.54
C GLU A 41 -2.48 -11.47 -13.70
N THR A 42 -2.31 -11.18 -12.40
CA THR A 42 -1.61 -12.04 -11.44
C THR A 42 -2.19 -13.46 -11.42
N LEU A 43 -3.51 -13.58 -11.27
CA LEU A 43 -4.19 -14.88 -11.26
C LEU A 43 -4.14 -15.54 -12.64
N ALA A 44 -4.23 -14.77 -13.72
CA ALA A 44 -4.10 -15.29 -15.06
C ALA A 44 -2.72 -15.93 -15.27
N HIS A 45 -1.64 -15.24 -14.93
CA HIS A 45 -0.28 -15.82 -15.00
C HIS A 45 -0.12 -17.07 -14.12
N ALA A 46 -0.71 -17.10 -12.92
CA ALA A 46 -0.68 -18.30 -12.08
C ALA A 46 -1.42 -19.49 -12.72
N ILE A 47 -2.57 -19.26 -13.36
CA ILE A 47 -3.32 -20.30 -14.08
C ILE A 47 -2.52 -20.81 -15.28
N ALA A 48 -1.96 -19.92 -16.08
CA ALA A 48 -1.11 -20.29 -17.22
C ALA A 48 0.12 -21.09 -16.77
N ALA A 49 0.74 -20.67 -15.66
CA ALA A 49 1.90 -21.34 -15.14
C ALA A 49 1.61 -22.79 -14.74
N ARG A 50 0.48 -23.01 -14.06
CA ARG A 50 0.04 -24.35 -13.65
C ARG A 50 -0.33 -25.26 -14.81
N ALA A 51 -0.70 -24.71 -15.96
CA ALA A 51 -0.94 -25.50 -17.16
C ALA A 51 0.36 -26.05 -17.76
N VAL A 52 1.50 -25.40 -17.50
CA VAL A 52 2.83 -25.82 -17.97
C VAL A 52 3.57 -26.65 -16.91
N VAL A 53 3.56 -26.18 -15.66
CA VAL A 53 4.20 -26.81 -14.50
C VAL A 53 3.12 -26.94 -13.40
N PRO A 54 2.41 -28.07 -13.31
CA PRO A 54 1.25 -28.24 -12.41
C PRO A 54 1.52 -27.94 -10.93
N ASP A 55 2.74 -28.20 -10.49
CA ASP A 55 3.26 -28.06 -9.13
C ASP A 55 4.32 -26.94 -9.02
N VAL A 56 4.14 -25.87 -9.80
CA VAL A 56 4.97 -24.66 -9.72
C VAL A 56 4.89 -24.03 -8.33
N ASP A 57 6.04 -23.68 -7.75
CA ASP A 57 6.11 -22.96 -6.47
C ASP A 57 6.10 -21.45 -6.69
N ALA A 58 6.79 -20.97 -7.73
CA ALA A 58 6.91 -19.56 -8.03
C ALA A 58 6.76 -19.22 -9.51
N VAL A 59 5.97 -18.19 -9.82
CA VAL A 59 5.80 -17.63 -11.16
C VAL A 59 6.48 -16.27 -11.22
N VAL A 60 7.42 -16.09 -12.14
CA VAL A 60 8.21 -14.87 -12.31
C VAL A 60 7.82 -14.22 -13.64
N ASP A 61 6.88 -13.29 -13.59
CA ASP A 61 6.43 -12.46 -14.72
C ASP A 61 7.28 -11.19 -14.83
N VAL A 62 8.06 -11.06 -15.91
CA VAL A 62 8.77 -9.82 -16.23
C VAL A 62 8.18 -9.23 -17.50
N GLY A 63 7.25 -8.31 -17.31
CA GLY A 63 6.63 -7.53 -18.36
C GLY A 63 7.47 -6.34 -18.81
N GLY A 64 6.95 -5.58 -19.77
CA GLY A 64 7.58 -4.33 -20.20
C GLY A 64 7.47 -3.23 -19.16
N THR A 65 6.34 -3.18 -18.46
CA THR A 65 5.98 -2.09 -17.54
C THR A 65 6.11 -2.48 -16.08
N ASP A 66 5.77 -3.71 -15.73
CA ASP A 66 5.82 -4.20 -14.36
C ASP A 66 6.46 -5.59 -14.27
N VAL A 67 6.86 -5.92 -13.04
CA VAL A 67 7.37 -7.23 -12.65
C VAL A 67 6.44 -7.80 -11.60
N LYS A 68 6.14 -9.09 -11.70
CA LYS A 68 5.30 -9.82 -10.75
C LYS A 68 5.95 -11.14 -10.38
N VAL A 69 6.11 -11.38 -9.09
CA VAL A 69 6.54 -12.69 -8.58
C VAL A 69 5.44 -13.25 -7.72
N LEU A 70 4.94 -14.43 -8.03
CA LEU A 70 3.80 -15.06 -7.36
C LEU A 70 4.26 -16.36 -6.72
N ARG A 71 4.05 -16.54 -5.41
CA ARG A 71 4.20 -17.84 -4.75
C ARG A 71 2.87 -18.57 -4.83
N VAL A 72 2.90 -19.76 -5.42
CA VAL A 72 1.75 -20.62 -5.65
C VAL A 72 1.88 -21.82 -4.73
N GLU A 73 0.85 -22.09 -3.94
CA GLU A 73 0.78 -23.29 -3.11
C GLU A 73 -0.60 -23.93 -3.26
N ARG A 74 -0.62 -25.25 -3.43
CA ARG A 74 -1.87 -26.01 -3.65
C ARG A 74 -2.74 -25.43 -4.77
N GLY A 75 -2.08 -24.85 -5.78
CA GLY A 75 -2.73 -24.26 -6.94
C GLY A 75 -3.31 -22.85 -6.75
N GLU A 76 -3.04 -22.20 -5.62
CA GLU A 76 -3.50 -20.85 -5.29
C GLU A 76 -2.33 -19.89 -5.07
N VAL A 77 -2.50 -18.64 -5.49
CA VAL A 77 -1.55 -17.58 -5.16
C VAL A 77 -1.65 -17.27 -3.67
N ARG A 78 -0.62 -17.63 -2.91
CA ARG A 78 -0.52 -17.39 -1.46
C ARG A 78 0.14 -16.06 -1.14
N ARG A 79 1.11 -15.68 -1.97
CA ARG A 79 1.91 -14.49 -1.80
C ARG A 79 2.27 -13.94 -3.17
N PHE A 80 2.43 -12.63 -3.26
CA PHE A 80 2.96 -12.00 -4.46
C PHE A 80 3.80 -10.77 -4.11
N ALA A 81 4.72 -10.44 -5.01
CA ALA A 81 5.47 -9.19 -5.04
C ALA A 81 5.25 -8.53 -6.41
N LEU A 82 5.08 -7.22 -6.42
CA LEU A 82 4.88 -6.43 -7.64
C LEU A 82 5.83 -5.25 -7.63
N SER A 83 6.44 -4.91 -8.77
CA SER A 83 7.28 -3.73 -8.90
C SER A 83 6.53 -2.44 -8.51
N THR A 84 7.24 -1.51 -7.88
CA THR A 84 6.76 -0.16 -7.61
C THR A 84 6.97 0.72 -8.84
N GLN A 85 6.47 1.96 -8.85
CA GLN A 85 6.70 2.88 -9.98
C GLN A 85 8.19 3.11 -10.28
N CYS A 86 9.05 3.10 -9.25
CA CYS A 86 10.50 3.29 -9.40
C CYS A 86 11.23 2.07 -9.98
N SER A 87 10.64 0.87 -9.85
CA SER A 87 11.08 -0.37 -10.50
C SER A 87 10.19 -0.80 -11.66
N ALA A 88 9.30 0.07 -12.11
CA ALA A 88 8.54 -0.15 -13.33
C ALA A 88 9.48 0.06 -14.54
N GLY A 89 9.25 -0.70 -15.61
CA GLY A 89 9.92 -0.46 -16.87
C GLY A 89 11.24 -1.20 -17.10
N HIS A 90 11.70 -2.09 -16.22
CA HIS A 90 12.95 -2.85 -16.45
C HIS A 90 12.92 -3.66 -17.75
N GLY A 91 11.79 -4.28 -18.10
CA GLY A 91 11.65 -4.99 -19.38
C GLY A 91 11.70 -4.04 -20.58
N ALA A 92 11.00 -2.89 -20.52
CA ALA A 92 11.07 -1.88 -21.58
C ALA A 92 12.46 -1.24 -21.70
N PHE A 93 13.18 -1.12 -20.58
CA PHE A 93 14.53 -0.60 -20.54
C PHE A 93 15.51 -1.51 -21.30
N LEU A 94 15.36 -2.84 -21.25
CA LEU A 94 16.18 -3.75 -22.07
C LEU A 94 16.01 -3.46 -23.57
N ALA A 95 14.78 -3.20 -24.01
CA ALA A 95 14.51 -2.81 -25.39
C ALA A 95 15.08 -1.43 -25.74
N HIS A 96 15.04 -0.48 -24.80
CA HIS A 96 15.67 0.83 -24.96
C HIS A 96 17.19 0.70 -25.08
N ALA A 97 17.83 -0.02 -24.16
CA ALA A 97 19.28 -0.20 -24.11
C ALA A 97 19.82 -0.90 -25.37
N ALA A 98 19.11 -1.90 -25.89
CA ALA A 98 19.46 -2.53 -27.17
C ALA A 98 19.49 -1.52 -28.31
N ARG A 99 18.42 -0.73 -28.48
CA ARG A 99 18.35 0.32 -29.51
C ARG A 99 19.43 1.39 -29.31
N ALA A 100 19.65 1.81 -28.06
CA ALA A 100 20.67 2.81 -27.72
C ALA A 100 22.11 2.31 -27.98
N SER A 101 22.31 0.99 -27.99
CA SER A 101 23.57 0.34 -28.37
C SER A 101 23.62 -0.07 -29.85
N GLY A 102 22.63 0.32 -30.67
CA GLY A 102 22.58 0.03 -32.10
C GLY A 102 22.16 -1.41 -32.45
N VAL A 103 21.59 -2.16 -31.50
CA VAL A 103 21.19 -3.56 -31.67
C VAL A 103 19.66 -3.67 -31.74
N PRO A 104 19.09 -4.28 -32.80
CA PRO A 104 17.66 -4.62 -32.83
C PRO A 104 17.28 -5.56 -31.68
N ILE A 105 16.08 -5.40 -31.11
CA ILE A 105 15.66 -6.18 -29.93
C ILE A 105 15.60 -7.69 -30.24
N GLU A 106 15.29 -8.06 -31.48
CA GLU A 106 15.28 -9.43 -31.98
C GLU A 106 16.68 -10.05 -32.00
N ALA A 107 17.72 -9.23 -32.16
CA ALA A 107 19.11 -9.64 -32.19
C ALA A 107 19.78 -9.61 -30.80
N TYR A 108 19.11 -9.07 -29.78
CA TYR A 108 19.65 -8.92 -28.42
C TYR A 108 20.30 -10.21 -27.93
N ALA A 109 19.53 -11.31 -27.95
CA ALA A 109 19.96 -12.57 -27.36
C ALA A 109 21.25 -13.10 -28.01
N ALA A 110 21.34 -13.02 -29.35
CA ALA A 110 22.52 -13.48 -30.07
C ALA A 110 23.77 -12.67 -29.68
N HIS A 111 23.67 -11.34 -29.66
CA HIS A 111 24.78 -10.48 -29.25
C HIS A 111 25.21 -10.67 -27.79
N ALA A 112 24.24 -10.85 -26.88
CA ALA A 112 24.52 -11.02 -25.47
C ALA A 112 25.13 -12.40 -25.16
N LEU A 113 24.72 -13.46 -25.87
CA LEU A 113 25.26 -14.81 -25.67
C LEU A 113 26.65 -15.00 -26.28
N ASP A 114 26.99 -14.25 -27.34
CA ASP A 114 28.32 -14.25 -27.96
C ASP A 114 29.34 -13.34 -27.24
N ALA A 115 28.91 -12.62 -26.20
CA ALA A 115 29.74 -11.65 -25.50
C ALA A 115 30.94 -12.31 -24.80
N ALA A 116 32.15 -11.78 -25.03
CA ALA A 116 33.38 -12.29 -24.43
C ALA A 116 33.50 -11.93 -22.93
N ARG A 117 32.89 -10.82 -22.50
CA ARG A 117 32.90 -10.33 -21.12
C ARG A 117 31.50 -9.90 -20.69
N VAL A 118 31.21 -10.09 -19.41
CA VAL A 118 29.94 -9.67 -18.80
C VAL A 118 30.22 -8.60 -17.73
N PRO A 119 30.06 -7.29 -18.04
CA PRO A 119 30.24 -6.23 -17.05
C PRO A 119 29.16 -6.30 -15.97
N ARG A 120 29.55 -5.96 -14.73
CA ARG A 120 28.61 -5.94 -13.61
C ARG A 120 27.90 -4.60 -13.54
N PHE A 121 26.58 -4.62 -13.76
CA PHE A 121 25.71 -3.48 -13.48
C PHE A 121 25.27 -3.44 -12.01
N PRO A 122 25.21 -2.26 -11.38
CA PRO A 122 24.50 -2.04 -10.13
C PRO A 122 23.03 -2.44 -10.22
N VAL A 123 22.45 -2.82 -9.09
CA VAL A 123 21.01 -3.09 -8.93
C VAL A 123 20.31 -1.77 -8.67
N GLY A 124 19.20 -1.48 -9.36
CA GLY A 124 18.44 -0.26 -9.14
C GLY A 124 17.56 0.20 -10.29
N CYS A 125 17.30 1.51 -10.31
CA CYS A 125 16.42 2.17 -11.27
C CYS A 125 17.02 2.17 -12.68
N ALA A 126 16.18 1.94 -13.70
CA ALA A 126 16.57 1.94 -15.11
C ALA A 126 17.32 3.21 -15.56
N VAL A 127 17.01 4.38 -14.96
CA VAL A 127 17.69 5.66 -15.27
C VAL A 127 19.16 5.62 -14.86
N PHE A 128 19.47 5.10 -13.67
CA PHE A 128 20.86 4.96 -13.22
C PHE A 128 21.58 3.86 -14.01
N MET A 129 20.89 2.76 -14.31
CA MET A 129 21.45 1.71 -15.17
C MET A 129 21.79 2.22 -16.58
N ASP A 130 21.03 3.16 -17.14
CA ASP A 130 21.39 3.79 -18.43
C ASP A 130 22.64 4.68 -18.30
N THR A 131 22.79 5.36 -17.16
CA THR A 131 24.01 6.12 -16.85
C THR A 131 25.23 5.19 -16.75
N ASP A 132 25.06 4.03 -16.10
CA ASP A 132 26.09 2.99 -16.00
C ASP A 132 26.42 2.40 -17.37
N ARG A 133 25.42 2.19 -18.24
CA ARG A 133 25.61 1.73 -19.62
C ARG A 133 26.58 2.64 -20.38
N VAL A 134 26.35 3.96 -20.34
CA VAL A 134 27.22 4.93 -21.00
C VAL A 134 28.64 4.90 -20.40
N THR A 135 28.76 4.72 -19.10
CA THR A 135 30.05 4.64 -18.41
C THR A 135 30.82 3.39 -18.83
N LEU A 136 30.16 2.23 -18.91
CA LEU A 136 30.76 0.97 -19.31
C LEU A 136 31.13 0.96 -20.81
N LEU A 137 30.32 1.56 -21.68
CA LEU A 137 30.69 1.76 -23.09
C LEU A 137 31.97 2.59 -23.20
N ARG A 138 32.11 3.66 -22.41
CA ARG A 138 33.34 4.47 -22.34
C ARG A 138 34.54 3.73 -21.77
N ALA A 139 34.30 2.73 -20.91
CA ALA A 139 35.34 1.85 -20.38
C ALA A 139 35.79 0.76 -21.38
N GLY A 140 35.25 0.75 -22.60
CA GLY A 140 35.66 -0.16 -23.68
C GLY A 140 34.93 -1.50 -23.70
N PHE A 141 33.75 -1.59 -23.07
CA PHE A 141 32.83 -2.70 -23.30
C PHE A 141 32.07 -2.49 -24.60
N ASP A 142 31.89 -3.54 -25.39
CA ASP A 142 31.11 -3.48 -26.62
C ASP A 142 29.60 -3.62 -26.36
N ALA A 143 28.80 -3.44 -27.42
CA ALA A 143 27.35 -3.53 -27.31
C ALA A 143 26.85 -4.89 -26.80
N GLY A 144 27.42 -6.01 -27.28
CA GLY A 144 27.03 -7.35 -26.83
C GLY A 144 27.33 -7.58 -25.36
N GLU A 145 28.51 -7.16 -24.91
CA GLU A 145 28.94 -7.22 -23.51
C GLU A 145 28.02 -6.39 -22.61
N ILE A 146 27.67 -5.18 -23.02
CA ILE A 146 26.67 -4.36 -22.32
C ILE A 146 25.33 -5.09 -22.18
N LEU A 147 24.83 -5.68 -23.27
CA LEU A 147 23.55 -6.39 -23.27
C LEU A 147 23.60 -7.65 -22.39
N ALA A 148 24.72 -8.36 -22.37
CA ALA A 148 24.95 -9.49 -21.45
C ALA A 148 24.92 -9.02 -19.99
N GLY A 149 25.61 -7.92 -19.68
CA GLY A 149 25.64 -7.33 -18.34
C GLY A 149 24.24 -6.92 -17.85
N LEU A 150 23.43 -6.34 -18.73
CA LEU A 150 22.04 -5.96 -18.43
C LEU A 150 21.13 -7.17 -18.23
N ALA A 151 21.28 -8.22 -19.05
CA ALA A 151 20.55 -9.48 -18.88
C ALA A 151 20.86 -10.13 -17.53
N ALA A 152 22.14 -10.14 -17.12
CA ALA A 152 22.59 -10.64 -15.82
C ALA A 152 22.18 -9.75 -14.63
N ALA A 153 21.85 -8.48 -14.86
CA ALA A 153 21.39 -7.56 -13.82
C ALA A 153 19.89 -7.66 -13.54
N LEU A 154 19.09 -8.01 -14.55
CA LEU A 154 17.64 -8.16 -14.41
C LEU A 154 17.23 -9.08 -13.24
N PRO A 155 17.72 -10.32 -13.10
CA PRO A 155 17.29 -11.19 -12.01
C PRO A 155 17.60 -10.59 -10.64
N ARG A 156 18.76 -9.94 -10.47
CA ARG A 156 19.10 -9.23 -9.24
C ARG A 156 18.10 -8.10 -8.95
N ASN A 157 17.73 -7.31 -9.96
CA ASN A 157 16.68 -6.29 -9.79
C ASN A 157 15.34 -6.89 -9.38
N VAL A 158 14.94 -8.02 -9.98
CA VAL A 158 13.70 -8.71 -9.61
C VAL A 158 13.76 -9.16 -8.15
N TRP A 159 14.81 -9.87 -7.74
CA TRP A 159 14.83 -10.50 -6.41
C TRP A 159 15.25 -9.56 -5.28
N GLU A 160 16.26 -8.71 -5.51
CA GLU A 160 16.78 -7.81 -4.47
C GLU A 160 15.94 -6.54 -4.33
N TYR A 161 15.37 -6.01 -5.43
CA TYR A 161 14.68 -4.72 -5.42
C TYR A 161 13.16 -4.82 -5.53
N VAL A 162 12.62 -5.76 -6.31
CA VAL A 162 11.16 -5.95 -6.41
C VAL A 162 10.64 -6.89 -5.31
N VAL A 163 11.29 -8.03 -5.10
CA VAL A 163 10.86 -9.03 -4.12
C VAL A 163 11.39 -8.71 -2.72
N GLY A 164 12.63 -8.24 -2.60
CA GLY A 164 13.26 -7.89 -1.31
C GLY A 164 13.57 -9.09 -0.42
N GLU A 165 13.48 -10.32 -0.95
CA GLU A 165 13.73 -11.57 -0.22
C GLU A 165 14.49 -12.59 -1.06
N PRO A 166 15.26 -13.49 -0.42
CA PRO A 166 15.95 -14.56 -1.13
C PRO A 166 14.98 -15.47 -1.93
N PRO A 167 15.32 -15.88 -3.15
CA PRO A 167 14.47 -16.74 -3.96
C PRO A 167 14.13 -18.08 -3.29
N ALA A 168 14.99 -18.58 -2.39
CA ALA A 168 14.76 -19.82 -1.63
C ALA A 168 13.46 -19.80 -0.80
N ARG A 169 12.97 -18.62 -0.41
CA ARG A 169 11.68 -18.46 0.30
C ARG A 169 10.46 -18.58 -0.61
N TRP A 170 10.65 -18.63 -1.92
CA TRP A 170 9.57 -18.68 -2.91
C TRP A 170 9.40 -20.08 -3.49
N GLY A 171 10.24 -21.03 -3.08
CA GLY A 171 10.19 -22.43 -3.46
C GLY A 171 11.39 -22.86 -4.27
N ARG A 172 11.24 -23.96 -5.02
CA ARG A 172 12.30 -24.58 -5.80
C ARG A 172 11.91 -24.73 -7.27
N ARG A 173 10.62 -24.76 -7.58
CA ARG A 173 10.09 -24.85 -8.95
C ARG A 173 9.63 -23.48 -9.43
N PHE A 174 10.42 -22.90 -10.31
CA PHE A 174 10.20 -21.58 -10.86
C PHE A 174 9.72 -21.67 -12.32
N LEU A 175 8.71 -20.89 -12.67
CA LEU A 175 8.33 -20.66 -14.07
C LEU A 175 8.56 -19.19 -14.43
N LEU A 176 9.40 -18.96 -15.44
CA LEU A 176 9.65 -17.65 -16.03
C LEU A 176 8.59 -17.35 -17.12
N THR A 177 7.96 -16.19 -17.03
CA THR A 177 6.92 -15.72 -17.96
C THR A 177 7.01 -14.20 -18.16
N GLY A 178 6.23 -13.61 -19.07
CA GLY A 178 6.33 -12.20 -19.42
C GLY A 178 7.28 -11.93 -20.58
N GLY A 179 7.07 -10.79 -21.26
CA GLY A 179 7.72 -10.48 -22.53
C GLY A 179 9.25 -10.44 -22.49
N ALA A 180 9.86 -10.11 -21.35
CA ALA A 180 11.31 -10.08 -21.23
C ALA A 180 11.95 -11.48 -21.37
N HIS A 181 11.26 -12.52 -20.90
CA HIS A 181 11.74 -13.91 -20.99
C HIS A 181 11.61 -14.53 -22.39
N ARG A 182 11.03 -13.81 -23.36
CA ARG A 182 11.15 -14.17 -24.79
C ARG A 182 12.60 -14.02 -25.29
N ASN A 183 13.39 -13.16 -24.64
CA ASN A 183 14.81 -13.01 -24.92
C ASN A 183 15.59 -14.13 -24.21
N LEU A 184 16.22 -15.01 -24.98
CA LEU A 184 16.91 -16.18 -24.44
C LEU A 184 18.09 -15.84 -23.53
N ALA A 185 18.82 -14.75 -23.78
CA ALA A 185 19.91 -14.32 -22.90
C ALA A 185 19.37 -13.92 -21.52
N VAL A 186 18.22 -13.24 -21.50
CA VAL A 186 17.53 -12.84 -20.28
C VAL A 186 16.99 -14.05 -19.53
N ALA A 187 16.32 -14.97 -20.24
CA ALA A 187 15.79 -16.19 -19.63
C ALA A 187 16.90 -17.09 -19.06
N ALA A 188 18.02 -17.23 -19.79
CA ALA A 188 19.19 -17.98 -19.33
C ALA A 188 19.80 -17.34 -18.08
N ALA A 189 20.10 -16.04 -18.12
CA ALA A 189 20.66 -15.32 -16.98
C ALA A 189 19.78 -15.41 -15.73
N HIS A 190 18.46 -15.35 -15.89
CA HIS A 190 17.53 -15.48 -14.77
C HIS A 190 17.49 -16.92 -14.22
N ALA A 191 17.51 -17.92 -15.10
CA ALA A 191 17.56 -19.32 -14.69
C ALA A 191 18.86 -19.66 -13.96
N ASP A 192 20.00 -19.15 -14.43
CA ASP A 192 21.31 -19.36 -13.79
C ASP A 192 21.36 -18.69 -12.42
N TYR A 193 20.90 -17.45 -12.30
CA TYR A 193 20.75 -16.78 -11.01
C TYR A 193 19.93 -17.61 -10.02
N LEU A 194 18.77 -18.14 -10.43
CA LEU A 194 17.92 -18.94 -9.55
C LEU A 194 18.60 -20.24 -9.12
N ARG A 195 19.32 -20.92 -10.02
CA ARG A 195 20.07 -22.15 -9.71
C ARG A 195 21.24 -21.89 -8.76
N GLU A 196 21.89 -20.74 -8.87
CA GLU A 196 22.94 -20.31 -7.95
C GLU A 196 22.39 -19.98 -6.55
N GLN A 197 21.23 -19.31 -6.48
CA GLN A 197 20.64 -18.87 -5.22
C GLN A 197 19.86 -19.96 -4.49
N VAL A 198 19.39 -20.99 -5.20
CA VAL A 198 18.51 -22.02 -4.64
C VAL A 198 19.02 -23.41 -5.03
N ALA A 199 19.57 -24.11 -4.04
CA ALA A 199 20.09 -25.45 -4.24
C ALA A 199 19.00 -26.40 -4.77
N GLY A 200 19.25 -26.97 -5.95
CA GLY A 200 18.33 -27.87 -6.65
C GLY A 200 17.04 -27.20 -7.10
N ALA A 201 17.13 -25.96 -7.58
CA ALA A 201 16.04 -25.28 -8.29
C ALA A 201 15.77 -25.88 -9.67
N GLU A 202 14.49 -26.06 -9.95
CA GLU A 202 13.94 -26.44 -11.25
C GLU A 202 13.38 -25.17 -11.89
N VAL A 203 14.00 -24.70 -12.97
CA VAL A 203 13.57 -23.48 -13.66
C VAL A 203 13.07 -23.84 -15.04
N SER A 204 11.81 -23.50 -15.31
CA SER A 204 11.17 -23.63 -16.61
C SER A 204 10.85 -22.26 -17.19
N VAL A 205 10.79 -22.16 -18.51
CA VAL A 205 10.30 -20.95 -19.21
C VAL A 205 8.97 -21.33 -19.84
N HIS A 206 7.95 -20.49 -19.66
CA HIS A 206 6.66 -20.70 -20.30
C HIS A 206 6.85 -20.74 -21.83
N PRO A 207 6.26 -21.68 -22.60
CA PRO A 207 6.52 -21.81 -24.04
C PRO A 207 6.18 -20.56 -24.88
N HIS A 208 5.21 -19.79 -24.40
CA HIS A 208 4.81 -18.49 -24.95
C HIS A 208 4.82 -17.44 -23.84
N PRO A 209 6.00 -17.02 -23.36
CA PRO A 209 6.10 -16.25 -22.12
C PRO A 209 5.39 -14.90 -22.23
N GLU A 210 5.40 -14.26 -23.40
CA GLU A 210 4.71 -13.00 -23.69
C GLU A 210 3.18 -13.11 -23.69
N LEU A 211 2.63 -14.33 -23.79
CA LEU A 211 1.19 -14.59 -23.83
C LEU A 211 0.66 -15.21 -22.54
N GLY A 212 1.49 -15.34 -21.49
CA GLY A 212 1.14 -16.02 -20.24
C GLY A 212 -0.21 -15.57 -19.65
N GLY A 213 -0.40 -14.28 -19.41
CA GLY A 213 -1.66 -13.75 -18.91
C GLY A 213 -2.86 -14.02 -19.82
N ALA A 214 -2.69 -13.88 -21.14
CA ALA A 214 -3.76 -14.13 -22.12
C ALA A 214 -4.18 -15.61 -22.14
N ILE A 215 -3.22 -16.53 -22.09
CA ILE A 215 -3.46 -17.97 -22.01
C ILE A 215 -4.17 -18.31 -20.70
N GLY A 216 -3.71 -17.74 -19.59
CA GLY A 216 -4.27 -18.00 -18.27
C GLY A 216 -5.74 -17.60 -18.14
N VAL A 217 -6.10 -16.41 -18.65
CA VAL A 217 -7.51 -15.97 -18.61
C VAL A 217 -8.38 -16.75 -19.59
N ALA A 218 -7.83 -17.19 -20.74
CA ALA A 218 -8.55 -18.07 -21.65
C ALA A 218 -8.87 -19.42 -20.98
N LEU A 219 -7.90 -20.02 -20.29
CA LEU A 219 -8.11 -21.26 -19.51
C LEU A 219 -9.14 -21.07 -18.40
N ALA A 220 -9.11 -19.93 -17.69
CA ALA A 220 -10.11 -19.61 -16.67
C ALA A 220 -11.52 -19.50 -17.27
N ALA A 221 -11.66 -18.82 -18.41
CA ALA A 221 -12.92 -18.65 -19.12
C ALA A 221 -13.48 -19.98 -19.64
N MET A 222 -12.61 -20.86 -20.14
CA MET A 222 -12.98 -22.23 -20.56
C MET A 222 -13.53 -23.07 -19.40
N GLY A 223 -12.98 -22.91 -18.19
CA GLY A 223 -13.44 -23.63 -17.01
C GLY A 223 -14.73 -23.10 -16.39
N ALA A 224 -15.00 -21.79 -16.55
CA ALA A 224 -16.15 -21.13 -15.93
C ALA A 224 -17.42 -21.08 -16.82
N THR A 225 -17.25 -21.15 -18.14
CA THR A 225 -18.36 -20.94 -19.08
C THR A 225 -19.03 -22.26 -19.41
N HIS A 226 -20.24 -22.47 -18.87
CA HIS A 226 -21.10 -23.61 -19.18
C HIS A 226 -22.34 -23.14 -19.95
N GLY A 227 -22.18 -22.83 -21.25
CA GLY A 227 -23.26 -22.29 -22.08
C GLY A 227 -22.76 -21.45 -23.25
N PRO A 228 -23.66 -20.74 -23.96
CA PRO A 228 -23.25 -19.78 -24.98
C PRO A 228 -22.48 -18.62 -24.32
N THR A 229 -21.38 -18.23 -24.95
CA THR A 229 -20.57 -17.09 -24.50
C THR A 229 -21.36 -15.79 -24.55
N GLY A 230 -21.11 -14.89 -23.60
CA GLY A 230 -21.55 -13.49 -23.64
C GLY A 230 -20.83 -12.66 -24.70
N PHE A 231 -19.81 -13.22 -25.36
CA PHE A 231 -19.00 -12.53 -26.34
C PHE A 231 -19.86 -12.06 -27.53
N ARG A 232 -19.84 -10.75 -27.78
CA ARG A 232 -20.69 -10.09 -28.78
C ARG A 232 -20.24 -10.28 -30.22
N GLY A 233 -19.14 -11.00 -30.45
CA GLY A 233 -18.61 -11.30 -31.77
C GLY A 233 -17.50 -10.36 -32.23
N LEU A 234 -16.82 -10.78 -33.30
CA LEU A 234 -15.64 -10.06 -33.84
C LEU A 234 -16.02 -8.72 -34.46
N ASP A 235 -17.22 -8.55 -35.00
CA ASP A 235 -17.67 -7.27 -35.56
C ASP A 235 -17.93 -6.23 -34.48
N ALA A 236 -18.54 -6.64 -33.36
CA ALA A 236 -18.63 -5.80 -32.17
C ALA A 236 -17.24 -5.41 -31.66
N ALA A 237 -16.30 -6.35 -31.63
CA ALA A 237 -14.91 -6.08 -31.25
C ALA A 237 -14.20 -5.11 -32.22
N ARG A 238 -14.46 -5.21 -33.54
CA ARG A 238 -13.95 -4.26 -34.56
C ARG A 238 -14.55 -2.88 -34.42
N ALA A 239 -15.80 -2.79 -33.95
CA ALA A 239 -16.50 -1.53 -33.73
C ALA A 239 -16.04 -0.83 -32.44
N VAL A 240 -15.34 -1.52 -31.53
CA VAL A 240 -14.80 -0.90 -30.32
C VAL A 240 -13.83 0.22 -30.69
N ARG A 241 -14.06 1.39 -30.09
CA ARG A 241 -13.20 2.57 -30.15
C ARG A 241 -12.87 2.99 -28.73
N VAL A 242 -11.58 3.04 -28.42
CA VAL A 242 -11.09 3.55 -27.15
C VAL A 242 -10.73 5.02 -27.36
N ARG A 243 -11.32 5.91 -26.58
CA ARG A 243 -10.94 7.32 -26.53
C ARG A 243 -10.35 7.62 -25.16
N ALA A 244 -9.07 7.94 -25.14
CA ALA A 244 -8.41 8.49 -23.97
C ALA A 244 -8.34 10.01 -24.11
N GLU A 245 -8.83 10.74 -23.12
CA GLU A 245 -8.73 12.20 -23.06
C GLU A 245 -8.07 12.63 -21.76
N THR A 246 -7.05 13.47 -21.89
CA THR A 246 -6.37 14.12 -20.77
C THR A 246 -6.31 15.61 -21.07
N SER A 247 -7.08 16.40 -20.32
CA SER A 247 -7.19 17.86 -20.52
C SER A 247 -7.56 18.56 -19.22
N GLU A 248 -7.58 19.89 -19.20
CA GLU A 248 -8.13 20.65 -18.07
C GLU A 248 -9.63 20.39 -17.81
N ALA A 249 -10.35 19.88 -18.82
CA ALA A 249 -11.73 19.46 -18.66
C ALA A 249 -11.84 18.12 -17.91
N THR A 250 -10.82 17.26 -18.01
CA THR A 250 -10.76 16.01 -17.25
C THR A 250 -10.14 16.18 -15.88
N ARG A 251 -9.61 17.35 -15.51
CA ARG A 251 -9.10 17.62 -14.16
C ARG A 251 -10.19 17.48 -13.10
N CYS A 252 -9.88 16.80 -11.98
CA CYS A 252 -10.82 16.59 -10.88
C CYS A 252 -11.07 17.88 -10.10
N ARG A 253 -12.32 18.35 -10.03
CA ARG A 253 -12.69 19.57 -9.29
C ARG A 253 -13.38 19.28 -7.96
N ARG A 254 -13.41 18.02 -7.53
CA ARG A 254 -14.04 17.59 -6.27
C ARG A 254 -13.26 17.96 -5.01
N CYS A 255 -12.03 18.46 -5.17
CA CYS A 255 -11.23 19.04 -4.10
C CYS A 255 -10.15 19.96 -4.70
N ASP A 256 -9.50 20.72 -3.82
CA ASP A 256 -8.47 21.71 -4.18
C ASP A 256 -7.18 21.10 -4.78
N VAL A 257 -7.06 19.75 -4.76
CA VAL A 257 -5.97 19.01 -5.40
C VAL A 257 -5.98 19.17 -6.91
N GLY A 258 -7.15 19.23 -7.54
CA GLY A 258 -7.17 19.37 -8.99
C GLY A 258 -6.47 18.23 -9.71
N CYS A 259 -6.59 16.95 -9.32
CA CYS A 259 -5.75 15.90 -9.92
C CYS A 259 -5.98 15.81 -11.44
N ALA A 260 -4.89 15.70 -12.20
CA ALA A 260 -4.94 15.50 -13.64
C ALA A 260 -5.42 14.07 -13.91
N ARG A 261 -6.65 13.92 -14.44
CA ARG A 261 -7.22 12.62 -14.76
C ARG A 261 -7.14 12.39 -16.26
N SER A 262 -6.95 11.14 -16.64
CA SER A 262 -7.20 10.67 -18.00
C SER A 262 -8.49 9.87 -18.01
N LEU A 263 -9.46 10.29 -18.82
CA LEU A 263 -10.72 9.57 -19.00
C LEU A 263 -10.57 8.64 -20.19
N VAL A 264 -10.62 7.33 -19.92
CA VAL A 264 -10.55 6.28 -20.94
C VAL A 264 -11.95 5.74 -21.14
N SER A 265 -12.58 6.16 -22.22
CA SER A 265 -13.93 5.74 -22.60
C SER A 265 -13.86 4.68 -23.70
N VAL A 266 -14.72 3.68 -23.59
CA VAL A 266 -14.89 2.67 -24.63
C VAL A 266 -16.26 2.84 -25.27
N HIS A 267 -16.25 3.07 -26.57
CA HIS A 267 -17.42 3.26 -27.42
C HIS A 267 -17.53 2.10 -28.42
N GLY A 268 -18.75 1.79 -28.84
CA GLY A 268 -19.01 0.71 -29.81
C GLY A 268 -19.07 -0.69 -29.19
N GLY A 269 -19.64 -1.63 -29.95
CA GLY A 269 -19.91 -3.00 -29.52
C GLY A 269 -21.15 -3.14 -28.64
N ASP A 270 -22.33 -2.68 -29.08
CA ASP A 270 -23.65 -2.84 -28.43
C ASP A 270 -23.72 -2.61 -26.89
N ALA A 271 -22.74 -1.90 -26.33
CA ALA A 271 -22.56 -1.69 -24.89
C ALA A 271 -23.05 -0.30 -24.49
N THR A 272 -23.57 -0.17 -23.26
CA THR A 272 -23.55 1.12 -22.56
C THR A 272 -22.10 1.61 -22.46
N PRO A 273 -21.78 2.86 -22.87
CA PRO A 273 -20.44 3.41 -22.75
C PRO A 273 -19.94 3.29 -21.31
N ARG A 274 -18.77 2.68 -21.14
CA ARG A 274 -18.07 2.58 -19.86
C ARG A 274 -16.83 3.44 -19.92
N GLU A 275 -16.55 4.13 -18.83
CA GLU A 275 -15.40 5.02 -18.71
C GLU A 275 -14.57 4.59 -17.51
N LEU A 276 -13.27 4.46 -17.72
CA LEU A 276 -12.26 4.25 -16.71
C LEU A 276 -11.53 5.57 -16.48
N VAL A 277 -11.38 5.94 -15.22
CA VAL A 277 -10.65 7.14 -14.83
C VAL A 277 -9.28 6.75 -14.31
N LEU A 278 -8.23 7.30 -14.92
CA LEU A 278 -6.83 7.06 -14.57
C LEU A 278 -6.18 8.35 -14.05
N GLY A 279 -5.13 8.24 -13.25
CA GLY A 279 -4.42 9.40 -12.68
C GLY A 279 -5.17 10.09 -11.52
N ASN A 280 -6.28 9.52 -11.07
CA ASN A 280 -7.00 10.03 -9.90
C ASN A 280 -6.26 9.69 -8.60
N ALA A 281 -5.89 10.72 -7.86
CA ALA A 281 -5.24 10.57 -6.55
C ALA A 281 -6.17 10.02 -5.45
N CYS A 282 -7.47 9.86 -5.67
CA CYS A 282 -8.41 9.31 -4.68
C CYS A 282 -9.65 8.69 -5.33
N GLU A 283 -10.41 7.92 -4.55
CA GLU A 283 -11.67 7.26 -4.97
C GLU A 283 -12.72 8.26 -5.48
N ARG A 284 -12.81 9.45 -4.87
CA ARG A 284 -13.73 10.51 -5.34
C ARG A 284 -13.40 10.98 -6.76
N GLY A 285 -12.13 10.89 -7.14
CA GLY A 285 -11.67 11.21 -8.48
C GLY A 285 -11.78 10.04 -9.47
N ALA A 286 -12.18 8.84 -9.03
CA ALA A 286 -12.31 7.64 -9.88
C ALA A 286 -13.55 7.66 -10.80
N ALA A 287 -14.32 8.74 -10.76
CA ALA A 287 -15.45 9.00 -11.64
C ALA A 287 -15.40 10.47 -12.10
N ARG A 288 -16.10 10.80 -13.18
CA ARG A 288 -16.32 12.21 -13.58
C ARG A 288 -17.02 12.99 -12.49
N ASP A 289 -16.85 14.31 -12.51
CA ASP A 289 -17.38 15.18 -11.46
C ASP A 289 -18.91 15.24 -11.45
N ASP A 290 -19.53 15.12 -12.63
CA ASP A 290 -20.97 15.07 -12.91
C ASP A 290 -21.60 13.67 -12.72
N ALA A 291 -20.79 12.61 -12.69
CA ALA A 291 -21.27 11.27 -12.41
C ALA A 291 -21.63 11.12 -10.92
N VAL A 292 -22.93 10.93 -10.64
CA VAL A 292 -23.39 10.40 -9.35
C VAL A 292 -22.70 9.05 -9.17
N THR A 293 -21.81 8.93 -8.18
CA THR A 293 -21.14 7.66 -7.87
C THR A 293 -22.18 6.66 -7.38
N GLY A 294 -22.78 5.94 -8.31
CA GLY A 294 -23.82 4.93 -8.12
C GLY A 294 -23.31 3.61 -7.53
N ARG A 295 -22.39 3.66 -6.56
CA ARG A 295 -22.18 2.56 -5.59
C ARG A 295 -22.76 2.96 -4.24
N ARG A 296 -24.02 3.39 -4.23
CA ARG A 296 -24.87 3.33 -3.04
C ARG A 296 -25.73 2.07 -3.20
N GLY A 297 -25.36 0.96 -2.58
CA GLY A 297 -26.24 -0.23 -2.66
C GLY A 297 -25.71 -1.62 -2.29
N ALA A 298 -24.46 -1.79 -1.85
CA ALA A 298 -24.06 -3.00 -1.15
C ALA A 298 -23.60 -2.60 0.25
N GLY A 299 -24.10 -3.27 1.30
CA GLY A 299 -23.70 -2.97 2.67
C GLY A 299 -22.17 -3.04 2.79
N HIS A 300 -21.52 -1.90 3.05
CA HIS A 300 -20.09 -1.89 3.27
C HIS A 300 -19.80 -2.70 4.53
N ALA A 301 -18.83 -3.60 4.44
CA ALA A 301 -18.38 -4.32 5.62
C ALA A 301 -17.84 -3.32 6.67
N PRO A 302 -17.88 -3.66 7.96
CA PRO A 302 -17.40 -2.74 8.99
C PRO A 302 -15.91 -2.43 8.80
N ASN A 303 -15.54 -1.16 8.90
CA ASN A 303 -14.15 -0.69 8.79
C ASN A 303 -13.68 -0.11 10.13
N GLY A 304 -12.82 -0.87 10.82
CA GLY A 304 -12.25 -0.52 12.11
C GLY A 304 -11.28 0.66 12.07
N LEU A 305 -10.50 0.83 11.01
CA LEU A 305 -9.58 1.97 10.88
C LEU A 305 -10.36 3.28 10.69
N ALA A 306 -11.38 3.27 9.83
CA ALA A 306 -12.26 4.43 9.66
C ALA A 306 -13.01 4.77 10.97
N TYR A 307 -13.48 3.75 11.70
CA TYR A 307 -14.13 3.93 13.00
C TYR A 307 -13.17 4.53 14.04
N GLU A 308 -11.93 4.03 14.11
CA GLU A 308 -10.87 4.53 14.99
C GLU A 308 -10.59 6.02 14.72
N VAL A 309 -10.36 6.39 13.47
CA VAL A 309 -10.06 7.78 13.07
C VAL A 309 -11.20 8.73 13.40
N ALA A 310 -12.45 8.31 13.18
CA ALA A 310 -13.63 9.09 13.54
C ALA A 310 -13.72 9.35 15.05
N ARG A 311 -13.25 8.41 15.88
CA ARG A 311 -13.23 8.54 17.34
C ARG A 311 -12.03 9.32 17.86
N LEU A 312 -10.86 9.18 17.24
CA LEU A 312 -9.63 9.90 17.60
C LEU A 312 -9.83 11.42 17.60
N PHE A 313 -10.46 11.94 16.53
CA PHE A 313 -10.67 13.38 16.32
C PHE A 313 -12.07 13.85 16.68
N ARG A 314 -12.78 13.09 17.53
CA ARG A 314 -14.06 13.56 18.07
C ARG A 314 -13.79 14.82 18.89
N ARG A 315 -14.52 15.89 18.56
CA ARG A 315 -14.41 17.17 19.26
C ARG A 315 -14.68 16.98 20.76
N PRO A 316 -13.81 17.50 21.66
CA PRO A 316 -14.07 17.46 23.09
C PRO A 316 -15.31 18.30 23.42
N PRO A 317 -16.05 17.94 24.50
CA PRO A 317 -17.13 18.79 24.98
C PRO A 317 -16.59 20.13 25.44
N GLU A 318 -17.45 21.15 25.43
CA GLU A 318 -17.12 22.44 26.01
C GLU A 318 -16.92 22.29 27.52
N SER A 319 -15.87 22.93 28.03
CA SER A 319 -15.50 22.86 29.44
C SER A 319 -16.11 24.04 30.20
N ALA A 320 -16.55 23.82 31.44
CA ALA A 320 -16.93 24.92 32.32
C ALA A 320 -15.75 25.87 32.61
N SER A 321 -14.51 25.41 32.43
CA SER A 321 -13.29 26.20 32.55
C SER A 321 -12.92 26.97 31.28
N ALA A 322 -13.75 26.93 30.23
CA ALA A 322 -13.48 27.58 28.95
C ALA A 322 -13.32 29.09 29.12
N ARG A 323 -12.25 29.64 28.56
CA ARG A 323 -11.94 31.08 28.64
C ARG A 323 -12.15 31.71 27.28
N ALA A 324 -12.97 32.76 27.22
CA ALA A 324 -13.27 33.47 25.97
C ALA A 324 -12.01 34.02 25.28
N ASN A 325 -11.00 34.41 26.07
CA ASN A 325 -9.73 34.98 25.61
C ASN A 325 -8.59 33.94 25.51
N ALA A 326 -8.90 32.64 25.51
CA ALA A 326 -7.88 31.61 25.33
C ALA A 326 -7.17 31.76 23.96
N PRO A 327 -5.87 31.43 23.86
CA PRO A 327 -5.16 31.46 22.59
C PRO A 327 -5.73 30.42 21.62
N ARG A 328 -5.66 30.73 20.33
CA ARG A 328 -5.93 29.80 19.23
C ARG A 328 -4.71 28.91 19.05
N ILE A 329 -4.87 27.61 19.33
CA ILE A 329 -3.79 26.63 19.31
C ILE A 329 -3.90 25.79 18.03
N GLY A 330 -2.93 25.96 17.14
CA GLY A 330 -2.74 25.13 15.96
C GLY A 330 -2.05 23.81 16.30
N ILE A 331 -2.60 22.68 15.88
CA ILE A 331 -2.05 21.34 16.14
C ILE A 331 -2.07 20.52 14.83
N PRO A 332 -0.93 19.98 14.37
CA PRO A 332 -0.89 19.21 13.14
C PRO A 332 -1.60 17.87 13.33
N ARG A 333 -2.62 17.62 12.51
CA ARG A 333 -3.29 16.33 12.35
C ARG A 333 -2.40 15.34 11.59
N ALA A 334 -1.27 15.00 12.19
CA ALA A 334 -0.25 14.13 11.61
C ALA A 334 0.55 13.40 12.70
N MET A 335 1.27 12.36 12.30
CA MET A 335 2.24 11.65 13.15
C MET A 335 1.66 11.22 14.51
N GLY A 336 2.28 11.63 15.62
CA GLY A 336 1.90 11.22 16.97
C GLY A 336 0.48 11.60 17.37
N LEU A 337 -0.15 12.60 16.72
CA LEU A 337 -1.50 13.00 17.06
C LEU A 337 -2.54 11.91 16.74
N TYR A 338 -2.30 11.08 15.73
CA TYR A 338 -3.13 9.90 15.45
C TYR A 338 -3.09 8.83 16.56
N ARG A 339 -2.24 9.00 17.59
CA ARG A 339 -2.27 8.19 18.80
C ARG A 339 -2.89 8.92 19.99
N SER A 340 -2.56 10.19 20.17
CA SER A 340 -2.81 10.93 21.41
C SER A 340 -3.89 12.01 21.31
N ALA A 341 -4.59 12.14 20.18
CA ALA A 341 -5.64 13.14 20.00
C ALA A 341 -6.70 13.14 21.11
N PRO A 342 -7.28 12.00 21.54
CA PRO A 342 -8.25 12.01 22.64
C PRO A 342 -7.66 12.62 23.92
N LEU A 343 -6.43 12.26 24.28
CA LEU A 343 -5.74 12.80 25.45
C LEU A 343 -5.50 14.31 25.33
N LEU A 344 -4.81 14.74 24.28
CA LEU A 344 -4.32 16.13 24.16
C LEU A 344 -5.46 17.13 23.93
N LEU A 345 -6.44 16.78 23.11
CA LEU A 345 -7.57 17.68 22.82
C LEU A 345 -8.48 17.85 24.04
N HIS A 346 -8.73 16.78 24.80
CA HIS A 346 -9.54 16.86 26.02
C HIS A 346 -8.77 17.51 27.17
N TYR A 347 -7.45 17.32 27.24
CA TYR A 347 -6.59 18.06 28.17
C TYR A 347 -6.67 19.57 27.91
N LEU A 348 -6.46 20.03 26.67
CA LEU A 348 -6.50 21.46 26.34
C LEU A 348 -7.88 22.07 26.59
N ALA A 349 -8.95 21.33 26.24
CA ALA A 349 -10.32 21.75 26.55
C ALA A 349 -10.55 21.89 28.06
N ALA A 350 -10.12 20.91 28.85
CA ALA A 350 -10.24 20.95 30.30
C ALA A 350 -9.36 22.02 30.96
N ALA A 351 -8.20 22.31 30.38
CA ALA A 351 -7.30 23.39 30.79
C ALA A 351 -7.85 24.80 30.47
N GLY A 352 -8.93 24.88 29.71
CA GLY A 352 -9.70 26.11 29.47
C GLY A 352 -9.63 26.67 28.06
N VAL A 353 -9.11 25.90 27.09
CA VAL A 353 -9.11 26.28 25.66
C VAL A 353 -10.41 25.82 25.00
N PRO A 354 -11.28 26.74 24.54
CA PRO A 354 -12.53 26.36 23.88
C PRO A 354 -12.28 25.46 22.65
N PRO A 355 -13.12 24.44 22.39
CA PRO A 355 -12.89 23.50 21.29
C PRO A 355 -12.87 24.13 19.88
N ASP A 356 -13.42 25.32 19.67
CA ASP A 356 -13.35 26.10 18.41
C ASP A 356 -12.02 26.84 18.22
N ARG A 357 -11.24 27.01 19.31
CA ARG A 357 -9.90 27.58 19.29
C ARG A 357 -8.80 26.54 19.13
N LEU A 358 -9.16 25.25 19.08
CA LEU A 358 -8.27 24.15 18.71
C LEU A 358 -8.30 23.97 17.20
N VAL A 359 -7.29 24.50 16.51
CA VAL A 359 -7.20 24.49 15.04
C VAL A 359 -6.38 23.29 14.60
N LEU A 360 -7.04 22.25 14.10
CA LEU A 360 -6.36 21.09 13.50
C LEU A 360 -6.12 21.33 12.01
N SER A 361 -4.97 20.89 11.51
CA SER A 361 -4.79 20.79 10.06
C SER A 361 -5.77 19.76 9.46
N PRO A 362 -6.19 19.94 8.19
CA PRO A 362 -7.07 18.98 7.53
C PRO A 362 -6.39 17.61 7.37
N PRO A 363 -7.16 16.53 7.12
CA PRO A 363 -6.58 15.26 6.67
C PRO A 363 -5.69 15.46 5.45
N THR A 364 -4.65 14.64 5.30
CA THR A 364 -3.74 14.78 4.16
C THR A 364 -4.49 14.60 2.83
N SER A 365 -4.19 15.51 1.90
CA SER A 365 -4.59 15.44 0.50
C SER A 365 -3.36 15.54 -0.40
N ALA A 366 -3.49 15.20 -1.68
CA ALA A 366 -2.37 15.37 -2.62
C ALA A 366 -1.96 16.86 -2.80
N ALA A 367 -2.87 17.82 -2.59
CA ALA A 367 -2.53 19.26 -2.55
C ALA A 367 -1.63 19.58 -1.35
N SER A 368 -1.97 19.00 -0.19
CA SER A 368 -1.19 19.19 1.04
C SER A 368 0.24 18.68 0.85
N PHE A 369 0.47 17.59 0.12
CA PHE A 369 1.81 17.07 -0.15
C PHE A 369 2.70 18.07 -0.91
N HIS A 370 2.24 18.61 -2.04
CA HIS A 370 3.07 19.48 -2.89
C HIS A 370 3.47 20.80 -2.20
N ASP A 371 2.62 21.30 -1.30
CA ASP A 371 2.85 22.56 -0.57
C ASP A 371 3.93 22.43 0.55
N GLY A 372 4.19 21.21 1.04
CA GLY A 372 5.19 20.96 2.08
C GLY A 372 6.37 20.07 1.70
N ALA A 373 6.36 19.42 0.54
CA ALA A 373 7.43 18.52 0.10
C ALA A 373 8.79 19.24 -0.12
N ALA A 374 8.78 20.52 -0.51
CA ALA A 374 9.99 21.28 -0.74
C ALA A 374 10.55 21.91 0.55
N GLY A 375 11.88 21.90 0.72
CA GLY A 375 12.54 22.66 1.80
C GLY A 375 12.58 21.98 3.18
N GLY A 376 12.51 20.64 3.22
CA GLY A 376 12.87 19.88 4.41
C GLY A 376 14.36 20.01 4.76
N VAL A 377 14.72 19.63 6.00
CA VAL A 377 16.12 19.65 6.50
C VAL A 377 16.89 18.38 6.10
N HIS A 378 16.18 17.29 5.86
CA HIS A 378 16.67 16.01 5.37
C HIS A 378 15.54 15.31 4.58
N ASP A 379 15.79 14.12 4.02
CA ASP A 379 14.80 13.33 3.26
C ASP A 379 14.27 12.15 4.12
N PRO A 380 13.22 12.38 4.96
CA PRO A 380 12.70 11.39 5.90
C PRO A 380 11.71 10.41 5.24
N CYS A 381 11.11 9.54 6.06
CA CYS A 381 9.97 8.72 5.63
C CYS A 381 8.78 9.58 5.17
N PHE A 382 7.95 9.01 4.30
CA PHE A 382 6.81 9.69 3.67
C PHE A 382 5.88 10.43 4.67
N PRO A 383 5.44 9.84 5.81
CA PRO A 383 4.59 10.54 6.79
C PRO A 383 5.25 11.78 7.42
N SER A 384 6.59 11.79 7.53
CA SER A 384 7.33 12.93 8.08
C SER A 384 7.43 14.08 7.09
N LYS A 385 7.55 13.80 5.78
CA LYS A 385 7.44 14.83 4.74
C LYS A 385 6.08 15.53 4.81
N LEU A 386 5.02 14.75 5.01
CA LEU A 386 3.66 15.27 5.16
C LEU A 386 3.50 16.12 6.43
N PHE A 387 4.15 15.75 7.54
CA PHE A 387 4.09 16.53 8.79
C PHE A 387 4.45 18.01 8.59
N LEU A 388 5.52 18.30 7.85
CA LEU A 388 5.92 19.68 7.53
C LEU A 388 4.84 20.43 6.74
N SER A 389 4.15 19.73 5.85
CA SER A 389 3.01 20.27 5.09
C SER A 389 1.87 20.73 6.01
N HIS A 390 1.50 19.91 6.98
CA HIS A 390 0.48 20.29 7.97
C HIS A 390 0.91 21.49 8.82
N VAL A 391 2.20 21.54 9.19
CA VAL A 391 2.75 22.66 9.96
C VAL A 391 2.70 23.96 9.16
N ARG A 392 3.12 23.96 7.90
CA ARG A 392 3.04 25.14 7.02
C ARG A 392 1.61 25.61 6.81
N TRP A 393 0.68 24.67 6.61
CA TRP A 393 -0.73 25.00 6.51
C TRP A 393 -1.23 25.75 7.76
N LEU A 394 -0.84 25.28 8.96
CA LEU A 394 -1.21 25.89 10.23
C LEU A 394 -0.62 27.29 10.42
N VAL A 395 0.63 27.52 10.01
CA VAL A 395 1.29 28.83 10.09
C VAL A 395 0.57 29.90 9.24
N ARG A 396 -0.18 29.48 8.22
CA ARG A 396 -1.01 30.37 7.39
C ARG A 396 -2.40 30.62 7.98
N GLN A 397 -2.80 29.88 9.02
CA GLN A 397 -4.08 30.07 9.71
C GLN A 397 -3.96 31.16 10.79
N PRO A 398 -5.08 31.77 11.22
CA PRO A 398 -5.10 32.65 12.38
C PRO A 398 -4.92 31.80 13.65
N ILE A 399 -3.68 31.59 14.07
CA ILE A 399 -3.31 30.90 15.32
C ILE A 399 -2.34 31.76 16.12
N ASP A 400 -2.43 31.67 17.45
CA ASP A 400 -1.52 32.36 18.38
C ASP A 400 -0.36 31.43 18.79
N VAL A 401 -0.64 30.12 18.84
CA VAL A 401 0.30 29.10 19.31
C VAL A 401 0.33 27.95 18.32
N LEU A 402 1.52 27.53 17.91
CA LEU A 402 1.76 26.30 17.15
C LEU A 402 2.25 25.21 18.11
N PHE A 403 1.39 24.23 18.40
CA PHE A 403 1.69 23.12 19.31
C PHE A 403 2.08 21.86 18.53
N LEU A 404 3.31 21.40 18.76
CA LEU A 404 3.97 20.28 18.06
C LEU A 404 4.40 19.21 19.08
N PRO A 405 3.48 18.39 19.59
CA PRO A 405 3.79 17.40 20.62
C PRO A 405 4.80 16.34 20.12
N ALA A 406 5.97 16.28 20.75
CA ALA A 406 7.01 15.31 20.49
C ALA A 406 6.82 14.07 21.38
N LEU A 407 6.10 13.06 20.91
CA LEU A 407 5.84 11.86 21.71
C LEU A 407 7.11 11.01 21.81
N THR A 408 7.78 11.00 22.98
CA THR A 408 8.99 10.17 23.19
C THR A 408 8.63 8.73 23.51
N HIS A 409 7.60 8.52 24.33
CA HIS A 409 7.11 7.19 24.70
C HIS A 409 5.59 7.13 24.54
N ALA A 410 5.13 6.05 23.93
CA ALA A 410 3.72 5.84 23.64
C ALA A 410 3.12 4.85 24.63
N ARG A 411 1.95 5.18 25.18
CA ARG A 411 1.15 4.22 25.92
C ARG A 411 0.48 3.25 24.95
N ILE A 412 0.92 2.00 24.96
CA ILE A 412 0.37 0.90 24.16
C ILE A 412 -0.32 -0.11 25.07
N ALA A 413 -1.23 -0.91 24.51
CA ALA A 413 -1.89 -2.00 25.25
C ALA A 413 -1.01 -3.27 25.30
N VAL A 414 0.30 -3.18 25.12
CA VAL A 414 1.24 -4.31 25.04
C VAL A 414 2.19 -4.32 26.23
N ARG A 415 2.44 -5.51 26.79
CA ARG A 415 3.36 -5.83 27.88
C ARG A 415 4.40 -6.86 27.43
N GLY A 416 5.46 -7.03 28.22
CA GLY A 416 6.54 -7.97 27.87
C GLY A 416 7.51 -7.42 26.82
N THR A 417 7.60 -6.09 26.72
CA THR A 417 8.54 -5.35 25.85
C THR A 417 9.59 -4.67 26.72
N ALA A 418 10.83 -4.57 26.24
CA ALA A 418 11.89 -3.83 26.92
C ALA A 418 11.54 -2.34 27.09
N ASP A 419 10.89 -1.74 26.09
CA ASP A 419 10.45 -0.34 26.12
C ASP A 419 9.30 -0.09 25.11
N THR A 420 8.70 1.10 25.15
CA THR A 420 7.59 1.54 24.30
C THR A 420 7.88 2.92 23.68
N ALA A 421 9.15 3.20 23.43
CA ALA A 421 9.59 4.42 22.77
C ALA A 421 8.88 4.59 21.42
N SER A 422 8.59 5.83 21.05
CA SER A 422 8.18 6.18 19.69
C SER A 422 9.36 6.02 18.73
N CYS A 423 9.10 6.00 17.42
CA CYS A 423 10.22 6.09 16.50
C CYS A 423 10.91 7.47 16.62
N PRO A 424 12.22 7.57 16.35
CA PRO A 424 12.96 8.84 16.45
C PRO A 424 12.33 9.95 15.61
N ILE A 425 11.72 9.61 14.47
CA ILE A 425 11.04 10.57 13.61
C ILE A 425 9.77 11.14 14.29
N VAL A 426 8.94 10.31 14.95
CA VAL A 426 7.77 10.81 15.69
C VAL A 426 8.21 11.66 16.89
N ALA A 427 9.27 11.26 17.58
CA ALA A 427 9.82 12.02 18.71
C ALA A 427 10.45 13.35 18.28
N ALA A 428 11.03 13.44 17.07
CA ALA A 428 11.77 14.64 16.63
C ALA A 428 11.03 15.52 15.60
N CYS A 429 9.94 15.05 14.98
CA CYS A 429 9.30 15.73 13.84
C CYS A 429 8.90 17.19 14.13
N GLY A 430 8.47 17.49 15.36
CA GLY A 430 8.19 18.87 15.80
C GLY A 430 9.43 19.76 15.72
N HIS A 431 10.56 19.31 16.27
CA HIS A 431 11.82 20.06 16.25
C HIS A 431 12.37 20.21 14.83
N THR A 432 12.31 19.16 14.01
CA THR A 432 12.72 19.22 12.60
C THR A 432 11.87 20.21 11.81
N ALA A 433 10.55 20.24 12.02
CA ALA A 433 9.67 21.19 11.37
C ALA A 433 9.98 22.65 11.76
N LEU A 434 10.26 22.90 13.05
CA LEU A 434 10.68 24.24 13.52
C LEU A 434 12.01 24.68 12.91
N ALA A 435 12.98 23.77 12.77
CA ALA A 435 14.24 24.04 12.10
C ALA A 435 14.01 24.39 10.61
N ALA A 436 13.14 23.65 9.93
CA ALA A 436 12.77 23.91 8.54
C ALA A 436 12.12 25.30 8.36
N LEU A 437 11.20 25.68 9.25
CA LEU A 437 10.53 26.99 9.21
C LEU A 437 11.44 28.18 9.49
N ARG A 438 12.60 27.95 10.12
CA ARG A 438 13.56 29.01 10.48
C ARG A 438 14.72 29.15 9.48
N ARG A 439 14.85 28.22 8.53
CA ARG A 439 15.96 28.17 7.57
C ARG A 439 16.06 29.45 6.73
N ASP A 440 14.93 29.90 6.21
CA ASP A 440 14.83 31.05 5.29
C ASP A 440 14.30 32.32 6.04
N GLY A 441 14.60 32.40 7.35
CA GLY A 441 14.15 33.42 8.28
C GLY A 441 13.02 32.97 9.21
N ASP A 442 12.83 33.65 10.34
CA ASP A 442 11.86 33.23 11.37
C ASP A 442 10.43 33.68 11.03
N GLU A 443 9.73 32.87 10.22
CA GLU A 443 8.34 33.14 9.84
C GLU A 443 7.40 33.19 11.04
N LEU A 444 7.63 32.36 12.05
CA LEU A 444 6.80 32.30 13.26
C LEU A 444 6.88 33.63 14.02
N ARG A 445 8.09 34.16 14.21
CA ARG A 445 8.30 35.47 14.84
C ARG A 445 7.65 36.60 14.02
N ARG A 446 7.78 36.59 12.68
CA ARG A 446 7.14 37.59 11.79
C ARG A 446 5.62 37.61 11.92
N ARG A 447 5.01 36.45 12.16
CA ARG A 447 3.56 36.28 12.33
C ARG A 447 3.09 36.38 13.80
N GLY A 448 4.01 36.55 14.75
CA GLY A 448 3.69 36.57 16.19
C GLY A 448 3.23 35.23 16.76
N ILE A 449 3.56 34.11 16.11
CA ILE A 449 3.13 32.76 16.52
C ILE A 449 4.14 32.17 17.51
N ARG A 450 3.68 31.78 18.70
CA ARG A 450 4.51 31.06 19.69
C ARG A 450 4.58 29.57 19.35
N ALA A 451 5.77 29.03 19.12
CA ALA A 451 5.96 27.59 18.98
C ALA A 451 6.10 26.89 20.33
N LEU A 452 5.41 25.77 20.51
CA LEU A 452 5.56 24.84 21.63
C LEU A 452 5.81 23.43 21.08
N ALA A 453 6.98 22.87 21.33
CA ALA A 453 7.32 21.50 20.95
C ALA A 453 7.79 20.68 22.18
N PRO A 454 6.92 20.45 23.17
CA PRO A 454 7.32 19.72 24.37
C PRO A 454 7.46 18.23 24.05
N GLU A 455 8.46 17.62 24.68
CA GLU A 455 8.62 16.18 24.74
C GLU A 455 7.59 15.59 25.71
N LEU A 456 6.84 14.57 25.27
CA LEU A 456 5.76 13.98 26.06
C LEU A 456 6.00 12.47 26.26
N THR A 457 6.06 12.06 27.52
CA THR A 457 6.21 10.65 27.94
C THR A 457 4.87 10.11 28.43
N LEU A 458 4.11 9.43 27.56
CA LEU A 458 2.74 9.01 27.88
C LEU A 458 2.64 7.83 28.85
N THR A 459 3.76 7.17 29.15
CA THR A 459 3.87 6.02 30.05
C THR A 459 4.03 6.41 31.52
N ASP A 460 4.48 7.63 31.81
CA ASP A 460 4.68 8.16 33.16
C ASP A 460 3.76 9.36 33.38
N PRO A 461 2.60 9.17 34.07
CA PRO A 461 1.65 10.25 34.32
C PRO A 461 2.25 11.42 35.10
N GLY A 462 3.16 11.18 36.04
CA GLY A 462 3.77 12.24 36.85
C GLY A 462 4.74 13.09 36.05
N ARG A 463 5.52 12.46 35.15
CA ARG A 463 6.37 13.19 34.20
C ARG A 463 5.54 13.94 33.17
N LEU A 464 4.49 13.32 32.65
CA LEU A 464 3.57 13.95 31.69
C LEU A 464 2.88 15.17 32.31
N GLU A 465 2.45 15.10 33.57
CA GLU A 465 1.85 16.22 34.30
C GLU A 465 2.78 17.43 34.34
N ARG A 466 4.06 17.22 34.69
CA ARG A 466 5.07 18.28 34.71
C ARG A 466 5.36 18.83 33.31
N GLN A 467 5.56 17.96 32.32
CA GLN A 467 5.82 18.37 30.93
C GLN A 467 4.68 19.25 30.36
N LEU A 468 3.43 18.92 30.69
CA LEU A 468 2.27 19.71 30.27
C LEU A 468 2.16 21.02 31.06
N LEU A 469 2.46 21.03 32.36
CA LEU A 469 2.51 22.25 33.17
C LEU A 469 3.60 23.21 32.66
N ASP A 470 4.79 22.70 32.34
CA ASP A 470 5.89 23.51 31.81
C ASP A 470 5.52 24.12 30.44
N ALA A 471 4.77 23.38 29.61
CA ALA A 471 4.35 23.84 28.29
C ALA A 471 3.21 24.86 28.33
N PHE A 472 2.23 24.67 29.23
CA PHE A 472 0.96 25.41 29.21
C PHE A 472 0.64 26.24 30.45
N GLY A 473 1.35 26.05 31.56
CA GLY A 473 1.11 26.71 32.86
C GLY A 473 1.04 28.22 32.72
N ASP A 474 2.13 28.83 32.24
CA ASP A 474 2.21 30.29 32.02
C ASP A 474 1.31 30.75 30.86
N LEU A 475 1.26 29.96 29.79
CA LEU A 475 0.52 30.31 28.57
C LEU A 475 -1.00 30.39 28.83
N LEU A 476 -1.52 29.46 29.62
CA LEU A 476 -2.92 29.36 29.95
C LEU A 476 -3.24 29.92 31.33
N GLY A 477 -2.27 30.36 32.12
CA GLY A 477 -2.48 30.79 33.51
C GLY A 477 -3.21 29.72 34.32
N ILE A 478 -2.66 28.50 34.35
CA ILE A 478 -3.19 27.37 35.11
C ILE A 478 -2.19 26.94 36.19
N ASP A 479 -2.72 26.62 37.37
CA ASP A 479 -1.94 26.06 38.47
C ASP A 479 -1.79 24.53 38.36
N GLU A 480 -0.95 23.96 39.22
CA GLU A 480 -0.70 22.51 39.26
C GLU A 480 -2.00 21.70 39.45
N ARG A 481 -2.92 22.20 40.29
CA ARG A 481 -4.21 21.54 40.55
C ARG A 481 -5.09 21.50 39.31
N THR A 482 -5.20 22.61 38.58
CA THR A 482 -5.97 22.69 37.34
C THR A 482 -5.35 21.82 36.25
N ASN A 483 -4.02 21.83 36.14
CA ASN A 483 -3.27 21.00 35.21
C ASN A 483 -3.49 19.49 35.47
N ARG A 484 -3.39 19.04 36.73
CA ARG A 484 -3.66 17.65 37.12
C ARG A 484 -5.07 17.21 36.74
N ARG A 485 -6.07 18.03 37.07
CA ARG A 485 -7.47 17.75 36.72
C ARG A 485 -7.68 17.68 35.21
N ALA A 486 -7.05 18.58 34.45
CA ALA A 486 -7.10 18.54 32.99
C ALA A 486 -6.46 17.27 32.43
N LEU A 487 -5.33 16.84 33.00
CA LEU A 487 -4.66 15.60 32.60
C LEU A 487 -5.53 14.37 32.90
N GLU A 488 -6.20 14.31 34.05
CA GLU A 488 -7.13 13.23 34.38
C GLU A 488 -8.26 13.13 33.34
N VAL A 489 -8.82 14.26 32.90
CA VAL A 489 -9.84 14.33 31.84
C VAL A 489 -9.28 13.81 30.51
N GLY A 490 -8.08 14.23 30.12
CA GLY A 490 -7.40 13.73 28.91
C GLY A 490 -7.16 12.22 28.96
N LEU A 491 -6.61 11.72 30.07
CA LEU A 491 -6.37 10.29 30.27
C LEU A 491 -7.67 9.47 30.26
N ALA A 492 -8.75 9.99 30.84
CA ALA A 492 -10.06 9.36 30.80
C ALA A 492 -10.62 9.31 29.37
N ALA A 493 -10.45 10.37 28.58
CA ALA A 493 -10.84 10.39 27.18
C ALA A 493 -10.08 9.34 26.34
N GLN A 494 -8.77 9.20 26.56
CA GLN A 494 -7.97 8.16 25.90
C GLN A 494 -8.42 6.74 26.29
N ARG A 495 -8.71 6.48 27.58
CA ARG A 495 -9.24 5.19 28.02
C ARG A 495 -10.60 4.88 27.37
N ARG A 496 -11.48 5.87 27.30
CA ARG A 496 -12.79 5.74 26.65
C ARG A 496 -12.67 5.43 25.16
N PHE A 497 -11.74 6.10 24.47
CA PHE A 497 -11.43 5.83 23.07
C PHE A 497 -11.03 4.37 22.85
N HIS A 498 -10.07 3.85 23.62
CA HIS A 498 -9.66 2.44 23.51
C HIS A 498 -10.82 1.47 23.82
N ALA A 499 -11.65 1.77 24.83
CA ALA A 499 -12.81 0.95 25.15
C ALA A 499 -13.87 0.95 24.03
N ASP A 500 -14.09 2.08 23.36
CA ASP A 500 -14.97 2.19 22.19
C ASP A 500 -14.45 1.35 21.02
N CYS A 501 -13.15 1.39 20.74
CA CYS A 501 -12.51 0.59 19.69
C CYS A 501 -12.56 -0.92 19.98
N ALA A 502 -12.26 -1.32 21.21
CA ALA A 502 -12.35 -2.73 21.63
C ALA A 502 -13.78 -3.27 21.53
N ARG A 503 -14.79 -2.49 21.92
CA ARG A 503 -16.21 -2.86 21.73
C ARG A 503 -16.59 -3.02 20.26
N PHE A 504 -16.09 -2.14 19.40
CA PHE A 504 -16.32 -2.22 17.95
C PHE A 504 -15.73 -3.52 17.40
N GLY A 505 -14.44 -3.79 17.64
CA GLY A 505 -13.82 -5.00 17.12
C GLY A 505 -14.43 -6.27 17.70
N GLY A 506 -14.79 -6.28 18.99
CA GLY A 506 -15.50 -7.40 19.60
C GLY A 506 -16.84 -7.71 18.92
N ARG A 507 -17.57 -6.69 18.44
CA ARG A 507 -18.78 -6.90 17.63
C ARG A 507 -18.47 -7.50 16.27
N VAL A 508 -17.50 -6.94 15.55
CA VAL A 508 -17.09 -7.41 14.22
C VAL A 508 -16.64 -8.86 14.29
N LEU A 509 -15.80 -9.21 15.27
CA LEU A 509 -15.34 -10.59 15.46
C LEU A 509 -16.51 -11.53 15.74
N ARG A 510 -17.44 -11.19 16.65
CA ARG A 510 -18.62 -12.02 16.92
C ARG A 510 -19.47 -12.26 15.68
N GLU A 511 -19.64 -11.24 14.85
CA GLU A 511 -20.39 -11.36 13.60
C GLU A 511 -19.66 -12.25 12.58
N ALA A 512 -18.35 -12.06 12.44
CA ALA A 512 -17.50 -12.91 11.62
C ALA A 512 -17.52 -14.38 12.08
N ARG A 513 -17.53 -14.64 13.40
CA ARG A 513 -17.68 -16.00 13.94
C ARG A 513 -19.00 -16.64 13.52
N ARG A 514 -20.10 -15.89 13.56
CA ARG A 514 -21.43 -16.40 13.21
C ARG A 514 -21.58 -16.70 11.71
N ARG A 515 -20.85 -15.97 10.87
CA ARG A 515 -20.93 -16.10 9.40
C ARG A 515 -19.85 -16.99 8.79
N GLY A 516 -18.88 -17.44 9.59
CA GLY A 516 -17.68 -18.11 9.06
C GLY A 516 -16.82 -17.21 8.16
N SER A 517 -16.98 -15.88 8.23
CA SER A 517 -16.29 -14.96 7.33
C SER A 517 -14.92 -14.56 7.85
N ALA A 518 -13.99 -14.32 6.94
CA ALA A 518 -12.68 -13.76 7.22
C ALA A 518 -12.76 -12.28 7.61
N VAL A 519 -11.72 -11.79 8.29
CA VAL A 519 -11.57 -10.40 8.72
C VAL A 519 -10.14 -9.96 8.44
N ALA A 520 -9.98 -8.89 7.67
CA ALA A 520 -8.68 -8.28 7.43
C ALA A 520 -8.23 -7.47 8.66
N VAL A 521 -7.01 -7.70 9.13
CA VAL A 521 -6.38 -6.94 10.22
C VAL A 521 -5.27 -6.07 9.65
N ILE A 522 -5.45 -4.76 9.71
CA ILE A 522 -4.51 -3.76 9.22
C ILE A 522 -3.36 -3.63 10.22
N LEU A 523 -2.20 -4.22 9.89
CA LEU A 523 -0.94 -4.09 10.62
C LEU A 523 -0.25 -2.79 10.18
N ALA A 524 -0.68 -1.66 10.76
CA ALA A 524 -0.21 -0.33 10.40
C ALA A 524 0.31 0.46 11.60
N ARG A 525 1.08 1.52 11.32
CA ARG A 525 1.42 2.55 12.31
C ARG A 525 0.23 3.49 12.55
N PRO A 526 0.09 4.14 13.73
CA PRO A 526 -1.06 5.00 14.03
C PRO A 526 -1.31 6.11 12.98
N TYR A 527 -0.24 6.68 12.41
CA TYR A 527 -0.37 7.73 11.39
C TYR A 527 -0.98 7.26 10.05
N HIS A 528 -1.10 5.95 9.81
CA HIS A 528 -1.91 5.41 8.71
C HIS A 528 -3.42 5.58 8.97
N GLY A 529 -3.83 6.13 10.11
CA GLY A 529 -5.17 6.71 10.23
C GLY A 529 -5.38 7.93 9.32
N ASP A 530 -4.30 8.52 8.80
CA ASP A 530 -4.42 9.57 7.79
C ASP A 530 -4.76 8.96 6.42
N PRO A 531 -5.89 9.35 5.80
CA PRO A 531 -6.25 8.84 4.47
C PRO A 531 -5.18 9.12 3.42
N GLY A 532 -4.43 10.23 3.52
CA GLY A 532 -3.32 10.53 2.62
C GLY A 532 -2.16 9.55 2.73
N VAL A 533 -1.93 9.00 3.92
CA VAL A 533 -0.84 8.04 4.19
C VAL A 533 -1.27 6.60 3.92
N GLU A 534 -2.50 6.23 4.26
CA GLU A 534 -3.01 4.86 4.11
C GLU A 534 -3.56 4.54 2.71
N HIS A 535 -3.82 5.56 1.91
CA HIS A 535 -4.17 5.43 0.49
C HIS A 535 -5.46 4.66 0.18
N GLY A 536 -6.38 4.53 1.14
CA GLY A 536 -7.73 3.97 0.93
C GLY A 536 -7.82 2.45 1.05
N VAL A 537 -6.74 1.75 1.40
CA VAL A 537 -6.65 0.27 1.44
C VAL A 537 -7.79 -0.35 2.25
N SER A 538 -8.03 0.13 3.47
CA SER A 538 -9.09 -0.34 4.37
C SER A 538 -10.49 -0.07 3.82
N THR A 539 -10.69 1.05 3.12
CA THR A 539 -11.99 1.42 2.54
C THR A 539 -12.31 0.51 1.36
N GLU A 540 -11.31 0.26 0.50
CA GLU A 540 -11.42 -0.62 -0.65
C GLU A 540 -11.66 -2.09 -0.25
N LEU A 541 -11.04 -2.57 0.83
CA LEU A 541 -11.32 -3.90 1.38
C LEU A 541 -12.77 -3.99 1.90
N ALA A 542 -13.21 -2.99 2.66
CA ALA A 542 -14.58 -2.94 3.17
C ALA A 542 -15.63 -2.85 2.06
N ALA A 543 -15.33 -2.13 0.97
CA ALA A 543 -16.16 -2.04 -0.23
C ALA A 543 -16.27 -3.37 -1.00
N ARG A 544 -15.29 -4.27 -0.84
CA ARG A 544 -15.30 -5.65 -1.35
C ARG A 544 -15.92 -6.65 -0.36
N SER A 545 -16.69 -6.14 0.61
CA SER A 545 -17.37 -6.93 1.64
C SER A 545 -16.43 -7.68 2.60
N ILE A 546 -15.16 -7.28 2.70
CA ILE A 546 -14.21 -7.85 3.67
C ILE A 546 -14.21 -6.97 4.93
N PRO A 547 -14.65 -7.46 6.10
CA PRO A 547 -14.57 -6.73 7.36
C PRO A 547 -13.13 -6.36 7.70
N VAL A 548 -12.91 -5.15 8.22
CA VAL A 548 -11.57 -4.63 8.54
C VAL A 548 -11.46 -4.28 10.02
N LEU A 549 -10.37 -4.67 10.65
CA LEU A 549 -9.95 -4.22 11.98
C LEU A 549 -8.58 -3.54 11.89
N SER A 550 -8.39 -2.44 12.60
CA SER A 550 -7.05 -1.93 12.94
C SER A 550 -6.52 -2.60 14.21
N ILE A 551 -5.22 -2.47 14.48
CA ILE A 551 -4.60 -2.92 15.73
C ILE A 551 -5.37 -2.39 16.95
N THR A 552 -5.77 -1.11 16.95
CA THR A 552 -6.48 -0.49 18.07
C THR A 552 -7.91 -1.00 18.24
N THR A 553 -8.56 -1.42 17.17
CA THR A 553 -9.89 -2.07 17.25
C THR A 553 -9.82 -3.55 17.57
N LEU A 554 -8.66 -4.20 17.40
CA LEU A 554 -8.50 -5.60 17.73
C LEU A 554 -8.59 -5.78 19.26
N PRO A 555 -9.50 -6.62 19.78
CA PRO A 555 -9.66 -6.78 21.22
C PRO A 555 -8.41 -7.33 21.89
N ALA A 556 -8.11 -6.82 23.07
CA ALA A 556 -7.02 -7.34 23.89
C ALA A 556 -7.38 -8.66 24.60
N ASP A 557 -6.34 -9.40 25.04
CA ASP A 557 -6.47 -10.62 25.85
C ASP A 557 -7.11 -10.33 27.23
N GLU A 558 -7.37 -11.38 28.03
CA GLU A 558 -7.91 -11.24 29.39
C GLU A 558 -7.06 -10.28 30.24
N GLY A 559 -7.71 -9.23 30.80
CA GLY A 559 -7.06 -8.15 31.54
C GLY A 559 -6.75 -6.88 30.73
N GLY A 560 -7.06 -6.86 29.42
CA GLY A 560 -6.94 -5.64 28.59
C GLY A 560 -5.51 -5.26 28.20
N LEU A 561 -4.54 -6.16 28.43
CA LEU A 561 -3.13 -6.03 28.07
C LEU A 561 -2.69 -7.24 27.24
N LEU A 562 -1.70 -7.03 26.38
CA LEU A 562 -1.26 -7.95 25.35
C LEU A 562 0.16 -8.43 25.63
N ASP A 563 0.43 -9.74 25.66
CA ASP A 563 1.74 -10.25 26.09
C ASP A 563 2.66 -10.64 24.93
N LEU A 564 3.85 -10.03 24.87
CA LEU A 564 4.91 -10.32 23.91
C LEU A 564 6.13 -11.04 24.50
N SER A 565 6.08 -11.41 25.77
CA SER A 565 7.19 -12.12 26.43
C SER A 565 7.57 -13.38 25.63
N GLY A 566 8.84 -13.48 25.22
CA GLY A 566 9.38 -14.64 24.50
C GLY A 566 9.24 -14.62 22.96
N ILE A 567 8.70 -13.57 22.35
CA ILE A 567 8.72 -13.39 20.87
C ILE A 567 9.69 -12.30 20.46
N LEU A 568 9.58 -11.14 21.10
CA LEU A 568 10.43 -9.99 20.85
C LEU A 568 10.60 -9.21 22.17
N PRO A 569 11.17 -9.83 23.21
CA PRO A 569 11.37 -9.15 24.50
C PRO A 569 12.27 -7.92 24.38
N GLU A 570 13.13 -7.85 23.36
CA GLU A 570 13.99 -6.72 23.02
C GLU A 570 13.24 -5.60 22.29
N ALA A 571 11.94 -5.73 22.04
CA ALA A 571 11.15 -4.66 21.44
C ALA A 571 11.23 -3.41 22.32
N THR A 572 11.88 -2.36 21.81
CA THR A 572 11.94 -1.04 22.45
C THR A 572 10.99 -0.04 21.82
N ASN A 573 10.44 -0.35 20.63
CA ASN A 573 9.58 0.54 19.86
C ASN A 573 8.10 0.14 19.95
N SER A 574 7.27 1.12 20.30
CA SER A 574 5.81 0.96 20.45
C SER A 574 5.10 0.37 19.24
N GLY A 575 5.37 0.86 18.03
CA GLY A 575 4.66 0.37 16.84
C GLY A 575 5.19 -0.98 16.33
N ALA A 576 6.45 -1.33 16.63
CA ALA A 576 6.97 -2.67 16.35
C ALA A 576 6.28 -3.68 17.27
N ALA A 577 6.20 -3.37 18.56
CA ALA A 577 5.46 -4.18 19.53
C ALA A 577 3.99 -4.38 19.12
N GLU A 578 3.28 -3.31 18.77
CA GLU A 578 1.88 -3.40 18.34
C GLU A 578 1.67 -4.27 17.09
N LYS A 579 2.51 -4.11 16.05
CA LYS A 579 2.42 -4.93 14.83
C LYS A 579 2.72 -6.41 15.12
N THR A 580 3.78 -6.69 15.88
CA THR A 580 4.16 -8.05 16.28
C THR A 580 3.06 -8.71 17.10
N TRP A 581 2.44 -7.97 18.01
CA TRP A 581 1.30 -8.48 18.77
C TRP A 581 0.12 -8.80 17.85
N ALA A 582 -0.27 -7.89 16.96
CA ALA A 582 -1.39 -8.13 16.08
C ALA A 582 -1.14 -9.33 15.15
N ALA A 583 0.11 -9.54 14.70
CA ALA A 583 0.51 -10.76 13.99
C ALA A 583 0.31 -12.03 14.85
N ARG A 584 0.67 -12.00 16.14
CA ARG A 584 0.38 -13.11 17.09
C ARG A 584 -1.12 -13.35 17.25
N ALA A 585 -1.93 -12.29 17.34
CA ALA A 585 -3.38 -12.42 17.43
C ALA A 585 -3.97 -13.05 16.16
N ILE A 586 -3.45 -12.69 14.98
CA ILE A 586 -3.80 -13.32 13.70
C ILE A 586 -3.52 -14.82 13.72
N ARG A 587 -2.37 -15.27 14.24
CA ARG A 587 -2.06 -16.72 14.34
C ARG A 587 -3.11 -17.49 15.14
N ARG A 588 -3.65 -16.89 16.21
CA ARG A 588 -4.59 -17.52 17.14
C ARG A 588 -6.01 -17.71 16.61
N ASP A 589 -6.45 -16.91 15.64
CA ASP A 589 -7.81 -16.98 15.10
C ASP A 589 -7.78 -17.18 13.57
N PRO A 590 -8.28 -18.32 13.04
CA PRO A 590 -8.20 -18.66 11.62
C PRO A 590 -8.95 -17.74 10.67
N ARG A 591 -9.85 -16.91 11.19
CA ARG A 591 -10.58 -15.92 10.38
C ARG A 591 -9.78 -14.64 10.14
N LEU A 592 -8.75 -14.38 10.93
CA LEU A 592 -7.97 -13.14 10.81
C LEU A 592 -6.92 -13.28 9.71
N LEU A 593 -6.91 -12.30 8.81
CA LEU A 593 -5.99 -12.22 7.66
C LEU A 593 -5.13 -10.97 7.78
N ALA A 594 -3.83 -11.09 7.53
CA ALA A 594 -2.90 -9.98 7.69
C ALA A 594 -2.92 -9.04 6.48
N VAL A 595 -3.05 -7.73 6.74
CA VAL A 595 -2.81 -6.67 5.75
C VAL A 595 -1.79 -5.71 6.34
N HIS A 596 -0.51 -5.85 5.96
CA HIS A 596 0.58 -5.06 6.48
C HIS A 596 0.81 -3.80 5.66
N LEU A 597 0.81 -2.65 6.34
CA LEU A 597 1.05 -1.34 5.73
C LEU A 597 2.37 -0.77 6.26
N SER A 598 3.26 -0.40 5.34
CA SER A 598 4.49 0.33 5.63
C SER A 598 4.64 1.48 4.63
N SER A 599 4.97 2.66 5.14
CA SER A 599 5.28 3.81 4.31
C SER A 599 6.71 3.76 3.81
N PHE A 600 6.95 4.37 2.65
CA PHE A 600 8.28 4.46 2.05
C PHE A 600 9.30 5.05 3.05
N ARG A 601 10.48 4.41 3.11
CA ARG A 601 11.58 4.69 4.04
C ARG A 601 11.23 4.62 5.53
N CYS A 602 10.23 3.84 5.92
CA CYS A 602 9.99 3.55 7.33
C CYS A 602 11.08 2.61 7.89
N GLY A 603 12.15 3.16 8.46
CA GLY A 603 13.26 2.37 9.01
C GLY A 603 12.85 1.42 10.14
N GLN A 604 11.82 1.76 10.92
CA GLN A 604 11.31 0.90 11.99
C GLN A 604 10.45 -0.26 11.47
N ASP A 605 9.79 -0.10 10.32
CA ASP A 605 9.08 -1.22 9.68
C ASP A 605 10.06 -2.17 9.01
N ALA A 606 11.11 -1.65 8.36
CA ALA A 606 12.20 -2.48 7.83
C ALA A 606 12.84 -3.36 8.92
N ALA A 607 13.04 -2.82 10.13
CA ALA A 607 13.61 -3.58 11.25
C ALA A 607 12.72 -4.72 11.79
N VAL A 608 11.39 -4.63 11.65
CA VAL A 608 10.44 -5.65 12.15
C VAL A 608 9.89 -6.55 11.04
N ALA A 609 10.16 -6.24 9.76
CA ALA A 609 9.62 -6.95 8.61
C ALA A 609 9.93 -8.46 8.65
N SER A 610 11.16 -8.85 8.98
CA SER A 610 11.56 -10.26 9.09
C SER A 610 10.81 -11.00 10.21
N THR A 611 10.58 -10.34 11.35
CA THR A 611 9.79 -10.90 12.45
C THR A 611 8.33 -11.08 12.06
N LEU A 612 7.73 -10.09 11.38
CA LEU A 612 6.35 -10.17 10.90
C LEU A 612 6.20 -11.28 9.85
N ALA A 613 7.14 -11.37 8.91
CA ALA A 613 7.18 -12.44 7.92
C ALA A 613 7.24 -13.80 8.62
N ALA A 614 8.18 -14.02 9.54
CA ALA A 614 8.28 -15.29 10.28
C ALA A 614 7.01 -15.66 11.07
N LEU A 615 6.30 -14.67 11.62
CA LEU A 615 5.04 -14.90 12.34
C LEU A 615 3.86 -15.20 11.42
N LEU A 616 3.90 -14.80 10.15
CA LEU A 616 2.78 -14.91 9.22
C LEU A 616 3.00 -15.97 8.13
N GLU A 617 4.24 -16.30 7.79
CA GLU A 617 4.62 -17.15 6.66
C GLU A 617 4.12 -18.59 6.79
N ASP A 618 4.11 -19.15 8.01
CA ASP A 618 3.59 -20.51 8.26
C ASP A 618 2.06 -20.61 8.27
N LEU A 619 1.35 -19.49 8.10
CA LEU A 619 -0.10 -19.51 8.07
C LEU A 619 -0.55 -19.85 6.63
N ASP A 620 -1.19 -21.01 6.45
CA ASP A 620 -1.90 -21.39 5.20
C ASP A 620 -3.16 -20.52 5.02
N ARG A 621 -2.98 -19.20 4.92
CA ARG A 621 -4.02 -18.16 4.88
C ARG A 621 -3.57 -16.99 4.01
N PRO A 622 -4.49 -16.31 3.30
CA PRO A 622 -4.15 -15.12 2.54
C PRO A 622 -3.56 -14.00 3.40
N SER A 623 -2.52 -13.34 2.88
CA SER A 623 -1.98 -12.10 3.46
C SER A 623 -1.65 -11.09 2.36
N LEU A 624 -1.62 -9.81 2.71
CA LEU A 624 -1.26 -8.71 1.83
C LEU A 624 -0.22 -7.84 2.53
N ALA A 625 0.86 -7.47 1.82
CA ALA A 625 1.83 -6.47 2.27
C ALA A 625 1.85 -5.31 1.28
N MET A 626 1.80 -4.08 1.80
CA MET A 626 1.91 -2.83 1.07
C MET A 626 3.01 -2.00 1.73
N GLU A 627 4.24 -2.19 1.27
CA GLU A 627 5.45 -1.62 1.89
C GLU A 627 5.98 -0.39 1.15
N ASP A 628 5.24 0.06 0.14
CA ASP A 628 5.55 1.11 -0.81
C ASP A 628 4.49 2.24 -0.78
N LEU A 629 3.86 2.48 0.37
CA LEU A 629 2.93 3.60 0.52
C LEU A 629 3.73 4.92 0.49
N ASP A 630 3.56 5.69 -0.57
CA ASP A 630 4.32 6.92 -0.83
C ASP A 630 3.50 7.98 -1.58
N GLU A 631 4.12 9.13 -1.81
CA GLU A 631 3.56 10.29 -2.49
C GLU A 631 2.89 10.01 -3.85
N ASP A 632 3.42 9.07 -4.63
CA ASP A 632 2.99 8.85 -6.01
C ASP A 632 1.63 8.14 -6.13
N ARG A 633 1.13 7.52 -5.05
CA ARG A 633 -0.17 6.81 -4.99
C ARG A 633 -0.46 6.01 -6.29
N PRO A 634 0.23 4.89 -6.56
CA PRO A 634 -0.03 4.07 -7.74
C PRO A 634 -1.39 3.35 -7.62
N GLY A 635 -2.49 4.08 -7.81
CA GLY A 635 -3.85 3.58 -7.59
C GLY A 635 -4.19 2.36 -8.45
N VAL A 636 -3.57 2.26 -9.62
CA VAL A 636 -3.74 1.13 -10.54
C VAL A 636 -3.04 -0.15 -10.02
N SER A 637 -1.80 -0.04 -9.53
CA SER A 637 -1.08 -1.19 -8.93
C SER A 637 -1.78 -1.64 -7.64
N PHE A 638 -2.22 -0.70 -6.81
CA PHE A 638 -2.91 -1.01 -5.55
C PHE A 638 -4.24 -1.72 -5.77
N GLY A 639 -5.03 -1.28 -6.77
CA GLY A 639 -6.26 -1.95 -7.15
C GLY A 639 -6.06 -3.43 -7.50
N VAL A 640 -5.00 -3.75 -8.25
CA VAL A 640 -4.66 -5.15 -8.61
C VAL A 640 -4.27 -5.97 -7.38
N ARG A 641 -3.45 -5.42 -6.47
CA ARG A 641 -3.07 -6.10 -5.22
C ARG A 641 -4.28 -6.41 -4.35
N LEU A 642 -5.16 -5.43 -4.19
CA LEU A 642 -6.40 -5.54 -3.42
C LEU A 642 -7.37 -6.55 -4.00
N GLU A 643 -7.53 -6.57 -5.33
CA GLU A 643 -8.42 -7.53 -5.99
C GLU A 643 -7.84 -8.95 -5.93
N THR A 644 -6.52 -9.11 -6.12
CA THR A 644 -5.83 -10.40 -5.95
C THR A 644 -6.03 -10.94 -4.53
N PHE A 645 -5.85 -10.08 -3.52
CA PHE A 645 -6.09 -10.45 -2.12
C PHE A 645 -7.57 -10.81 -1.89
N ALA A 646 -8.52 -10.01 -2.35
CA ALA A 646 -9.94 -10.26 -2.17
C ALA A 646 -10.39 -11.59 -2.82
N HIS A 647 -9.84 -11.94 -3.99
CA HIS A 647 -10.07 -13.24 -4.60
C HIS A 647 -9.53 -14.38 -3.73
N ALA A 648 -8.31 -14.25 -3.20
CA ALA A 648 -7.73 -15.22 -2.29
C ALA A 648 -8.57 -15.38 -1.00
N VAL A 649 -9.13 -14.30 -0.47
CA VAL A 649 -10.06 -14.33 0.69
C VAL A 649 -11.32 -15.12 0.36
N ARG A 650 -12.01 -14.82 -0.75
CA ARG A 650 -13.24 -15.54 -1.14
C ARG A 650 -13.01 -17.04 -1.29
N ARG A 651 -11.86 -17.42 -1.82
CA ARG A 651 -11.48 -18.82 -2.00
C ARG A 651 -11.12 -19.49 -0.67
N TYR A 652 -10.44 -18.78 0.22
CA TYR A 652 -10.15 -19.23 1.57
C TYR A 652 -11.44 -19.49 2.38
N GLU A 653 -12.42 -18.60 2.29
CA GLU A 653 -13.74 -18.78 2.92
C GLU A 653 -14.48 -19.99 2.34
N ALA A 654 -14.49 -20.15 1.01
CA ALA A 654 -15.11 -21.30 0.35
C ALA A 654 -14.44 -22.65 0.72
N GLY A 655 -13.11 -22.66 0.85
CA GLY A 655 -12.35 -23.84 1.29
C GLY A 655 -12.48 -24.12 2.80
N GLY A 656 -12.78 -23.11 3.61
CA GLY A 656 -13.03 -23.25 5.04
C GLY A 656 -14.32 -24.00 5.36
N ALA A 657 -15.38 -23.80 4.56
CA ALA A 657 -16.64 -24.53 4.70
C ALA A 657 -16.48 -26.06 4.53
N ALA A 658 -15.52 -26.50 3.71
CA ALA A 658 -15.18 -27.92 3.54
C ALA A 658 -14.32 -28.51 4.67
N ARG A 659 -13.69 -27.66 5.51
CA ARG A 659 -12.85 -28.09 6.65
C ARG A 659 -13.66 -28.30 7.92
N GLU A 660 -14.82 -27.65 8.08
CA GLU A 660 -15.72 -27.87 9.24
C GLU A 660 -16.52 -29.18 9.14
N GLU A 661 -16.81 -29.70 7.94
CA GLU A 661 -17.48 -31.01 7.76
C GLU A 661 -16.59 -32.23 8.04
N VAL A 662 -15.26 -32.05 8.16
CA VAL A 662 -14.31 -33.14 8.44
C VAL A 662 -13.94 -33.20 9.93
N VAL A 663 -14.35 -32.21 10.73
CA VAL A 663 -14.03 -32.10 12.17
C VAL A 663 -15.29 -32.19 13.06
N ALA A 664 -16.48 -32.32 12.46
CA ALA A 664 -17.71 -32.78 13.12
C ALA A 664 -17.88 -34.28 12.91
#